data_AF-A0A927GZE0-F1
#
_entry.id   AF-A0A927GZE0-F1
#
_cell.length_a   1.000
_cell.length_b   1.000
_cell.length_c   1.000
_cell.angle_alpha   90.00
_cell.angle_beta   90.00
_cell.angle_gamma   90.00
#
_symmetry.space_group_name_H-M   'P 1'
#
loop_
_entity.id
_entity.type
_entity.pdbx_description
1 polymer ?
#
loop_
_entity_poly.entity_id
_entity_poly.type
_entity_poly.pdbx_seq_one_letter_code
_entity_poly.pdbx_strand_id
1 'polypeptide(L)'
;MQEQTDQIQDQKEHASVKAPERRGEPSNGLSRRKLLAVAGMSGAAVVAQELLANRVGYSQQSTGSGTHDKLYARKTTIAEIGSGMFPVGTILKVSDRGDTIFDVVAGGVPNGLEIVDAGSGKTAVARLSRAVSPKAVGASGGVTADASVYINRLLNLGFDVDCSDDDYRIDNDVIIPSHRTIRGSRSKTFIANGRLCLGIKNSTGEWVASIAPLVYFKQEHYTANGYSRNEITSGVLKKASHIPVQDTSLFSAGDYVYLSNGYADMWRVLSNTSISGIDYLRPHIDLWKAEIHRIRGISGNTLIIDGVLGFDCPLVPKTYGLIPNENSSAASVGFTTPNVEKLVGAKNIRIESLHIVSGNHTPAIFGIGCENVTVSDVTIDAETNTSEEQISFHTSINCKVIGCTARSLGFSVSIRRASTGCLVTDSVFSTGGGADSAVNIWEGAYGNIASNLNIFSFGEPSKLTRGVYFNSSHDNTADNITGHDLLTTINLAFLGSGSKISNIKSVNCDMSFSSYRAFEFNVDGVNHTGFHTLAGNNLAKGFMVENYDCNTFSISNAHQTDLEFTGFVGAFRNVLCLNSHLHNIIAPKCVLYDPIEASRTYRPELVRMDVTDSLFYSGDIRSETFNLSDTRASKYKNTKFLNGFSIKFSHYTEFKDCEFGGTHGAMLDLATFTIFEGCRFRCTGSAVHFGTNPSINRCNIKFRNCMVEAPAYFTNYSDNEPNLVGGNVSPFARGGEEVDILTNYPIIKTYKNTNVFGNQAGWLLV
;
A
#
# COMPACT_ATOMS: atom_id res chain seq x y z
N MET A 1 18.15 -16.95 -24.09
CA MET A 1 19.15 -17.92 -24.58
C MET A 1 19.45 -18.86 -23.41
N GLN A 2 18.61 -19.87 -23.17
CA GLN A 2 18.40 -21.11 -23.93
C GLN A 2 19.40 -22.18 -23.49
N GLU A 3 19.08 -22.86 -22.40
CA GLU A 3 19.33 -24.29 -22.15
C GLU A 3 18.78 -24.64 -20.75
N GLN A 4 18.25 -25.86 -20.59
CA GLN A 4 17.60 -26.45 -19.40
C GLN A 4 16.07 -26.34 -19.27
N THR A 5 15.38 -26.68 -20.36
CA THR A 5 14.00 -27.18 -20.30
C THR A 5 13.91 -28.45 -21.14
N ASP A 6 14.48 -29.57 -20.66
CA ASP A 6 14.27 -30.91 -21.24
C ASP A 6 14.74 -31.99 -20.26
N GLN A 7 13.85 -32.42 -19.37
CA GLN A 7 13.81 -33.76 -18.73
C GLN A 7 12.74 -33.74 -17.63
N ILE A 8 11.55 -34.23 -17.96
CA ILE A 8 10.56 -35.00 -17.16
C ILE A 8 9.26 -34.92 -17.96
N GLN A 9 9.23 -35.64 -19.09
CA GLN A 9 8.01 -35.86 -19.86
C GLN A 9 8.15 -37.18 -20.63
N ASP A 10 8.25 -38.28 -19.89
CA ASP A 10 8.11 -39.63 -20.42
C ASP A 10 7.61 -40.55 -19.32
N GLN A 11 6.28 -40.69 -19.24
CA GLN A 11 5.54 -41.89 -18.80
C GLN A 11 4.04 -41.60 -18.71
N LYS A 12 3.44 -41.24 -19.85
CA LYS A 12 2.01 -41.41 -20.08
C LYS A 12 1.79 -41.84 -21.52
N GLU A 13 0.98 -42.89 -21.65
CA GLU A 13 0.25 -43.35 -22.84
C GLU A 13 0.96 -44.29 -23.83
N HIS A 14 0.69 -45.58 -23.65
CA HIS A 14 0.09 -46.49 -24.65
C HIS A 14 -0.13 -47.86 -23.99
N ALA A 15 -1.19 -48.64 -24.21
CA ALA A 15 -2.50 -48.48 -24.80
C ALA A 15 -3.28 -49.76 -24.43
N SER A 16 -4.61 -49.66 -24.34
CA SER A 16 -5.52 -50.80 -24.22
C SER A 16 -5.52 -51.67 -25.47
N VAL A 17 -5.93 -52.96 -25.38
CA VAL A 17 -7.00 -53.60 -26.21
C VAL A 17 -7.25 -55.07 -25.77
N LYS A 18 -8.51 -55.32 -25.41
CA LYS A 18 -9.44 -56.49 -25.54
C LYS A 18 -9.00 -57.97 -25.44
N ALA A 19 -9.86 -58.71 -24.71
CA ALA A 19 -10.03 -60.17 -24.56
C ALA A 19 -10.51 -60.91 -25.84
N PRO A 20 -10.59 -62.27 -25.87
CA PRO A 20 -11.79 -62.98 -25.34
C PRO A 20 -11.63 -64.42 -24.75
N GLU A 21 -12.62 -64.74 -23.88
CA GLU A 21 -13.43 -65.97 -23.70
C GLU A 21 -12.97 -67.31 -23.03
N ARG A 22 -13.66 -67.56 -21.89
CA ARG A 22 -14.49 -68.72 -21.43
C ARG A 22 -13.85 -70.11 -21.20
N ARG A 23 -14.01 -70.62 -19.96
CA ARG A 23 -15.02 -71.63 -19.50
C ARG A 23 -14.74 -72.10 -18.06
N GLY A 24 -15.78 -72.26 -17.24
CA GLY A 24 -15.76 -73.21 -16.10
C GLY A 24 -16.25 -72.69 -14.74
N GLU A 25 -17.56 -72.51 -14.60
CA GLU A 25 -18.31 -72.57 -13.32
C GLU A 25 -18.56 -74.06 -12.95
N PRO A 26 -18.87 -74.46 -11.68
CA PRO A 26 -20.08 -73.99 -11.00
C PRO A 26 -20.03 -73.79 -9.48
N SER A 27 -21.12 -73.16 -9.07
CA SER A 27 -21.60 -72.71 -7.77
C SER A 27 -22.01 -73.81 -6.78
N ASN A 28 -21.81 -73.52 -5.50
CA ASN A 28 -22.52 -74.03 -4.31
C ASN A 28 -22.40 -72.89 -3.27
N GLY A 29 -23.41 -72.17 -2.78
CA GLY A 29 -24.83 -72.46 -2.61
C GLY A 29 -25.12 -72.57 -1.11
N LEU A 30 -25.71 -71.54 -0.49
CA LEU A 30 -26.79 -71.65 0.51
C LEU A 30 -27.26 -70.28 1.03
N SER A 31 -28.52 -69.95 0.72
CA SER A 31 -29.20 -68.72 1.11
C SER A 31 -29.88 -68.85 2.49
N ARG A 32 -29.96 -67.72 3.20
CA ARG A 32 -30.56 -67.49 4.54
C ARG A 32 -31.96 -68.08 4.76
N ARG A 33 -32.68 -68.52 3.71
CA ARG A 33 -34.03 -69.11 3.81
C ARG A 33 -34.05 -70.59 4.21
N LYS A 34 -32.92 -71.32 4.18
CA LYS A 34 -32.87 -72.72 4.65
C LYS A 34 -32.49 -72.90 6.12
N LEU A 35 -32.03 -71.84 6.80
CA LEU A 35 -31.65 -71.92 8.23
C LEU A 35 -32.82 -71.63 9.19
N LEU A 36 -33.94 -71.12 8.69
CA LEU A 36 -35.16 -70.83 9.46
C LEU A 36 -36.18 -71.98 9.47
N ALA A 37 -35.86 -73.14 8.87
CA ALA A 37 -36.75 -74.30 8.78
C ALA A 37 -36.46 -75.41 9.83
N VAL A 38 -35.53 -75.20 10.77
CA VAL A 38 -35.12 -76.21 11.78
C VAL A 38 -35.69 -75.92 13.19
N ALA A 39 -36.48 -74.86 13.38
CA ALA A 39 -37.06 -74.53 14.70
C ALA A 39 -38.59 -74.35 14.65
N GLY A 40 -39.29 -75.29 14.01
CA GLY A 40 -40.73 -75.22 13.73
C GLY A 40 -41.60 -74.58 14.81
N MET A 41 -42.15 -73.40 14.52
CA MET A 41 -43.34 -72.82 15.15
C MET A 41 -44.11 -71.99 14.11
N SER A 42 -45.42 -72.22 14.04
CA SER A 42 -46.37 -71.77 13.02
C SER A 42 -46.75 -70.29 13.12
N GLY A 43 -46.89 -69.62 11.97
CA GLY A 43 -47.17 -68.19 11.78
C GLY A 43 -48.60 -67.69 12.08
N ALA A 44 -49.28 -68.23 13.10
CA ALA A 44 -50.59 -67.75 13.53
C ALA A 44 -50.62 -67.14 14.95
N ALA A 45 -49.48 -67.11 15.66
CA ALA A 45 -49.36 -66.50 16.99
C ALA A 45 -48.61 -65.14 17.00
N VAL A 46 -48.06 -64.71 15.85
CA VAL A 46 -47.13 -63.55 15.79
C VAL A 46 -47.85 -62.20 15.60
N VAL A 47 -49.14 -62.17 15.24
CA VAL A 47 -49.86 -60.90 15.00
C VAL A 47 -50.73 -60.45 16.19
N ALA A 48 -50.89 -61.28 17.24
CA ALA A 48 -51.73 -60.94 18.40
C ALA A 48 -50.95 -60.52 19.66
N GLN A 49 -49.60 -60.58 19.66
CA GLN A 49 -48.78 -60.25 20.83
C GLN A 49 -47.93 -58.98 20.68
N GLU A 50 -48.00 -58.30 19.53
CA GLU A 50 -47.34 -57.00 19.26
C GLU A 50 -48.14 -55.77 19.73
N LEU A 51 -49.34 -55.94 20.32
CA LEU A 51 -50.17 -54.81 20.76
C LEU A 51 -50.37 -54.68 22.28
N LEU A 52 -49.73 -55.53 23.12
CA LEU A 52 -49.98 -55.55 24.57
C LEU A 52 -48.77 -55.49 25.52
N ALA A 53 -47.52 -55.48 25.04
CA ALA A 53 -46.33 -55.40 25.91
C ALA A 53 -45.69 -54.00 25.99
N ASN A 54 -46.36 -52.97 25.47
CA ASN A 54 -45.99 -51.58 25.66
C ASN A 54 -46.54 -51.09 27.02
N ARG A 55 -46.07 -51.66 28.13
CA ARG A 55 -46.21 -51.10 29.49
C ARG A 55 -45.37 -51.87 30.51
N VAL A 56 -44.43 -51.13 31.12
CA VAL A 56 -43.75 -51.36 32.41
C VAL A 56 -42.45 -52.20 32.40
N GLY A 57 -41.32 -51.52 32.63
CA GLY A 57 -40.34 -51.91 33.67
C GLY A 57 -39.03 -52.62 33.29
N TYR A 58 -37.91 -51.89 33.46
CA TYR A 58 -36.59 -52.29 33.99
C TYR A 58 -35.72 -53.43 33.38
N SER A 59 -34.51 -52.99 32.99
CA SER A 59 -33.17 -53.62 33.03
C SER A 59 -32.94 -55.05 32.52
N GLN A 60 -32.03 -55.18 31.55
CA GLN A 60 -30.82 -56.01 31.72
C GLN A 60 -29.64 -55.44 30.91
N GLN A 61 -28.52 -55.22 31.61
CA GLN A 61 -27.19 -55.03 31.04
C GLN A 61 -26.79 -56.29 30.23
N SER A 62 -26.39 -56.09 28.98
CA SER A 62 -25.59 -57.07 28.24
C SER A 62 -24.16 -56.53 28.14
N THR A 63 -23.25 -57.15 28.89
CA THR A 63 -21.79 -56.95 28.85
C THR A 63 -21.17 -57.69 27.66
N GLY A 64 -21.60 -57.34 26.45
CA GLY A 64 -21.05 -57.87 25.20
C GLY A 64 -20.22 -56.81 24.49
N SER A 65 -18.94 -56.68 24.83
CA SER A 65 -17.95 -55.96 24.00
C SER A 65 -17.73 -56.78 22.72
N GLY A 66 -18.58 -56.53 21.72
CA GLY A 66 -18.51 -57.19 20.42
C GLY A 66 -17.43 -56.55 19.56
N THR A 67 -16.66 -57.38 18.87
CA THR A 67 -15.63 -57.04 17.87
C THR A 67 -16.10 -56.06 16.78
N HIS A 68 -17.41 -55.83 16.64
CA HIS A 68 -18.02 -54.83 15.76
C HIS A 68 -17.79 -53.38 16.20
N ASP A 69 -17.73 -53.07 17.50
CA ASP A 69 -17.51 -51.70 18.01
C ASP A 69 -16.07 -51.22 17.81
N LYS A 70 -15.13 -52.13 17.55
CA LYS A 70 -13.75 -51.80 17.17
C LYS A 70 -13.61 -51.45 15.68
N LEU A 71 -14.56 -51.84 14.84
CA LEU A 71 -14.53 -51.65 13.38
C LEU A 71 -15.35 -50.44 12.90
N TYR A 72 -16.39 -50.05 13.63
CA TYR A 72 -17.22 -48.89 13.29
C TYR A 72 -17.36 -47.96 14.50
N ALA A 73 -16.94 -46.70 14.35
CA ALA A 73 -17.08 -45.70 15.40
C ALA A 73 -18.57 -45.47 15.72
N ARG A 74 -19.00 -45.80 16.94
CA ARG A 74 -20.40 -45.71 17.34
C ARG A 74 -20.84 -44.25 17.42
N LYS A 75 -21.90 -43.87 16.71
CA LYS A 75 -22.43 -42.50 16.74
C LYS A 75 -23.07 -42.20 18.09
N THR A 76 -22.71 -41.07 18.71
CA THR A 76 -23.16 -40.67 20.06
C THR A 76 -23.01 -39.15 20.26
N THR A 77 -23.27 -38.66 21.47
CA THR A 77 -23.10 -37.27 21.91
C THR A 77 -22.24 -37.15 23.17
N ILE A 78 -21.73 -35.96 23.50
CA ILE A 78 -20.98 -35.74 24.75
C ILE A 78 -21.82 -36.07 25.98
N ALA A 79 -23.12 -35.74 25.96
CA ALA A 79 -24.03 -36.06 27.06
C ALA A 79 -24.16 -37.56 27.31
N GLU A 80 -24.22 -38.37 26.25
CA GLU A 80 -24.24 -39.83 26.37
C GLU A 80 -22.89 -40.38 26.85
N ILE A 81 -21.77 -39.79 26.43
CA ILE A 81 -20.42 -40.17 26.90
C ILE A 81 -20.32 -39.99 28.42
N GLY A 82 -20.76 -38.84 28.94
CA GLY A 82 -20.75 -38.52 30.36
C GLY A 82 -21.60 -39.45 31.23
N SER A 83 -22.53 -40.22 30.64
CA SER A 83 -23.37 -41.18 31.38
C SER A 83 -22.61 -42.40 31.91
N GLY A 84 -21.36 -42.63 31.50
CA GLY A 84 -20.58 -43.80 31.93
C GLY A 84 -20.81 -45.07 31.13
N MET A 85 -21.72 -45.06 30.16
CA MET A 85 -22.21 -46.28 29.51
C MET A 85 -21.19 -46.97 28.59
N PHE A 86 -20.17 -46.26 28.12
CA PHE A 86 -19.20 -46.81 27.19
C PHE A 86 -18.02 -47.47 27.93
N PRO A 87 -17.63 -48.71 27.55
CA PRO A 87 -16.45 -49.35 28.11
C PRO A 87 -15.16 -48.75 27.54
N VAL A 88 -14.06 -48.90 28.28
CA VAL A 88 -12.72 -48.52 27.80
C VAL A 88 -12.37 -49.27 26.52
N GLY A 89 -11.74 -48.59 25.57
CA GLY A 89 -11.40 -49.09 24.23
C GLY A 89 -12.49 -48.90 23.18
N THR A 90 -13.62 -48.28 23.54
CA THR A 90 -14.68 -47.93 22.57
C THR A 90 -14.25 -46.73 21.74
N ILE A 91 -14.49 -46.81 20.42
CA ILE A 91 -14.29 -45.70 19.48
C ILE A 91 -15.66 -45.09 19.18
N LEU A 92 -15.78 -43.79 19.42
CA LEU A 92 -17.05 -43.05 19.36
C LEU A 92 -16.97 -41.98 18.27
N LYS A 93 -18.06 -41.78 17.54
CA LYS A 93 -18.24 -40.69 16.57
C LYS A 93 -19.25 -39.70 17.14
N VAL A 94 -18.78 -38.51 17.53
CA VAL A 94 -19.53 -37.60 18.39
C VAL A 94 -20.20 -36.50 17.58
N SER A 95 -21.52 -36.56 17.43
CA SER A 95 -22.25 -35.72 16.45
C SER A 95 -22.39 -34.26 16.87
N ASP A 96 -22.47 -33.97 18.16
CA ASP A 96 -22.44 -32.61 18.74
C ASP A 96 -21.01 -32.04 18.85
N ARG A 97 -20.05 -32.73 18.24
CA ARG A 97 -18.65 -32.31 18.05
C ARG A 97 -18.22 -32.40 16.59
N GLY A 98 -19.12 -32.11 15.66
CA GLY A 98 -18.81 -32.13 14.22
C GLY A 98 -18.37 -33.51 13.75
N ASP A 99 -18.98 -34.57 14.29
CA ASP A 99 -18.67 -35.96 13.95
C ASP A 99 -17.22 -36.40 14.29
N THR A 100 -16.57 -35.71 15.23
CA THR A 100 -15.21 -36.01 15.72
C THR A 100 -15.13 -37.37 16.40
N ILE A 101 -14.01 -38.07 16.20
CA ILE A 101 -13.77 -39.39 16.79
C ILE A 101 -13.18 -39.25 18.20
N PHE A 102 -13.70 -39.99 19.16
CA PHE A 102 -13.20 -40.06 20.54
C PHE A 102 -12.90 -41.50 20.96
N ASP A 103 -11.82 -41.68 21.73
CA ASP A 103 -11.45 -42.94 22.35
C ASP A 103 -11.73 -42.94 23.84
N VAL A 104 -12.51 -43.90 24.33
CA VAL A 104 -12.72 -44.07 25.77
C VAL A 104 -11.51 -44.76 26.39
N VAL A 105 -10.86 -44.11 27.35
CA VAL A 105 -9.66 -44.61 28.05
C VAL A 105 -9.88 -44.68 29.56
N ALA A 106 -9.11 -45.52 30.23
CA ALA A 106 -9.10 -45.57 31.69
C ALA A 106 -8.30 -44.38 32.25
N GLY A 107 -8.87 -43.62 33.19
CA GLY A 107 -8.21 -42.45 33.78
C GLY A 107 -8.15 -41.24 32.85
N GLY A 108 -7.26 -40.30 33.16
CA GLY A 108 -7.18 -38.98 32.52
C GLY A 108 -7.85 -37.88 33.35
N VAL A 109 -7.51 -36.62 33.09
CA VAL A 109 -8.15 -35.46 33.71
C VAL A 109 -9.04 -34.80 32.67
N PRO A 110 -10.38 -34.87 32.81
CA PRO A 110 -11.29 -34.15 31.93
C PRO A 110 -10.96 -32.66 31.93
N ASN A 111 -10.87 -32.08 30.73
CA ASN A 111 -10.78 -30.63 30.55
C ASN A 111 -12.03 -30.04 29.87
N GLY A 112 -13.01 -30.89 29.54
CA GLY A 112 -14.28 -30.49 28.95
C GLY A 112 -14.23 -30.16 27.45
N LEU A 113 -13.05 -30.26 26.84
CA LEU A 113 -12.79 -29.90 25.44
C LEU A 113 -12.40 -31.16 24.65
N GLU A 114 -11.10 -31.38 24.41
CA GLU A 114 -10.59 -32.57 23.74
C GLU A 114 -10.49 -33.79 24.67
N ILE A 115 -10.62 -33.62 25.98
CA ILE A 115 -10.73 -34.70 26.96
C ILE A 115 -11.99 -34.48 27.79
N VAL A 116 -12.98 -35.35 27.61
CA VAL A 116 -14.27 -35.25 28.30
C VAL A 116 -14.43 -36.37 29.32
N ASP A 117 -15.21 -36.11 30.39
CA ASP A 117 -15.54 -37.14 31.37
C ASP A 117 -16.43 -38.20 30.70
N ALA A 118 -16.01 -39.46 30.82
CA ALA A 118 -16.74 -40.61 30.31
C ALA A 118 -17.35 -41.45 31.44
N GLY A 119 -17.49 -40.87 32.64
CA GLY A 119 -18.09 -41.46 33.84
C GLY A 119 -17.22 -42.54 34.49
N SER A 120 -17.48 -42.80 35.78
CA SER A 120 -16.82 -43.87 36.55
C SER A 120 -15.27 -43.84 36.48
N GLY A 121 -14.67 -42.65 36.47
CA GLY A 121 -13.21 -42.46 36.42
C GLY A 121 -12.57 -42.73 35.06
N LYS A 122 -13.35 -42.77 33.98
CA LYS A 122 -12.88 -42.87 32.59
C LYS A 122 -12.89 -41.49 31.92
N THR A 123 -12.11 -41.33 30.86
CA THR A 123 -12.22 -40.18 29.96
C THR A 123 -12.43 -40.62 28.52
N ALA A 124 -12.99 -39.75 27.70
CA ALA A 124 -12.98 -39.89 26.26
C ALA A 124 -12.08 -38.82 25.65
N VAL A 125 -11.12 -39.22 24.83
CA VAL A 125 -10.08 -38.35 24.25
C VAL A 125 -10.33 -38.20 22.75
N ALA A 126 -10.40 -36.97 22.26
CA ALA A 126 -10.60 -36.67 20.85
C ALA A 126 -9.38 -37.06 20.01
N ARG A 127 -9.62 -37.73 18.88
CA ARG A 127 -8.62 -37.97 17.82
C ARG A 127 -8.58 -36.76 16.90
N LEU A 128 -7.71 -35.81 17.21
CA LEU A 128 -7.55 -34.60 16.42
C LEU A 128 -6.55 -34.81 15.29
N SER A 129 -6.89 -34.28 14.11
CA SER A 129 -5.99 -34.24 12.96
C SER A 129 -5.15 -32.96 13.00
N ARG A 130 -4.21 -32.77 12.07
CA ARG A 130 -3.39 -31.55 12.01
C ARG A 130 -4.23 -30.27 11.87
N ALA A 131 -5.35 -30.35 11.16
CA ALA A 131 -6.30 -29.25 11.00
C ALA A 131 -7.60 -29.60 11.72
N VAL A 132 -8.04 -28.74 12.62
CA VAL A 132 -9.12 -29.04 13.56
C VAL A 132 -10.16 -27.93 13.50
N SER A 133 -11.42 -28.33 13.35
CA SER A 133 -12.55 -27.42 13.52
C SER A 133 -12.75 -27.09 15.01
N PRO A 134 -13.02 -25.83 15.37
CA PRO A 134 -13.40 -25.47 16.73
C PRO A 134 -14.58 -26.30 17.27
N LYS A 135 -15.49 -26.75 16.39
CA LYS A 135 -16.62 -27.63 16.74
C LYS A 135 -16.18 -28.98 17.29
N ALA A 136 -15.02 -29.49 16.87
CA ALA A 136 -14.44 -30.75 17.35
C ALA A 136 -14.17 -30.75 18.86
N VAL A 137 -13.90 -29.57 19.42
CA VAL A 137 -13.62 -29.37 20.86
C VAL A 137 -14.76 -28.65 21.58
N GLY A 138 -15.90 -28.47 20.92
CA GLY A 138 -17.14 -28.03 21.55
C GLY A 138 -17.54 -26.59 21.35
N ALA A 139 -16.89 -25.85 20.44
CA ALA A 139 -17.44 -24.58 19.99
C ALA A 139 -18.83 -24.83 19.36
N SER A 140 -19.84 -24.11 19.85
CA SER A 140 -21.16 -24.14 19.23
C SER A 140 -21.13 -23.31 17.95
N GLY A 141 -21.51 -23.92 16.84
CA GLY A 141 -21.74 -23.19 15.60
C GLY A 141 -22.96 -22.26 15.68
N GLY A 142 -22.97 -21.24 14.84
CA GLY A 142 -24.01 -20.21 14.81
C GLY A 142 -23.73 -19.15 15.86
N VAL A 143 -23.24 -18.00 15.39
CA VAL A 143 -22.75 -16.71 15.97
C VAL A 143 -23.20 -16.21 17.36
N THR A 144 -23.76 -17.06 18.20
CA THR A 144 -24.39 -16.77 19.50
C THR A 144 -23.44 -16.96 20.69
N ALA A 145 -22.40 -17.80 20.54
CA ALA A 145 -21.43 -18.07 21.60
C ALA A 145 -20.00 -17.75 21.16
N ASP A 146 -19.18 -17.34 22.12
CA ASP A 146 -17.77 -17.04 21.90
C ASP A 146 -16.95 -18.31 21.61
N ALA A 147 -16.35 -18.36 20.43
CA ALA A 147 -15.47 -19.43 19.96
C ALA A 147 -13.99 -19.18 20.32
N SER A 148 -13.62 -17.99 20.81
CA SER A 148 -12.22 -17.58 21.01
C SER A 148 -11.43 -18.56 21.89
N VAL A 149 -12.04 -19.05 22.97
CA VAL A 149 -11.41 -19.99 23.91
C VAL A 149 -11.05 -21.32 23.22
N TYR A 150 -11.93 -21.83 22.37
CA TYR A 150 -11.72 -23.08 21.65
C TYR A 150 -10.64 -22.95 20.58
N ILE A 151 -10.65 -21.84 19.84
CA ILE A 151 -9.64 -21.54 18.82
C ILE A 151 -8.25 -21.38 19.47
N ASN A 152 -8.15 -20.58 20.53
CA ASN A 152 -6.90 -20.42 21.28
C ASN A 152 -6.40 -21.74 21.87
N ARG A 153 -7.31 -22.61 22.36
CA ARG A 153 -6.93 -23.95 22.85
C ARG A 153 -6.27 -24.78 21.74
N LEU A 154 -6.88 -24.84 20.56
CA LEU A 154 -6.34 -25.62 19.43
C LEU A 154 -4.97 -25.10 18.98
N LEU A 155 -4.82 -23.78 18.87
CA LEU A 155 -3.56 -23.14 18.49
C LEU A 155 -2.44 -23.42 19.51
N ASN A 156 -2.77 -23.36 20.81
CA ASN A 156 -1.84 -23.66 21.91
C ASN A 156 -1.43 -25.14 21.97
N LEU A 157 -2.33 -26.06 21.61
CA LEU A 157 -2.02 -27.49 21.46
C LEU A 157 -1.18 -27.80 20.22
N GLY A 158 -1.11 -26.85 19.30
CA GLY A 158 -0.25 -26.91 18.13
C GLY A 158 -0.91 -27.34 16.83
N PHE A 159 -2.24 -27.24 16.78
CA PHE A 159 -3.02 -27.56 15.59
C PHE A 159 -3.24 -26.33 14.70
N ASP A 160 -3.38 -26.59 13.40
CA ASP A 160 -3.98 -25.64 12.47
C ASP A 160 -5.50 -25.62 12.71
N VAL A 161 -6.14 -24.47 12.50
CA VAL A 161 -7.58 -24.30 12.77
C VAL A 161 -8.35 -24.16 11.46
N ASP A 162 -9.44 -24.92 11.32
CA ASP A 162 -10.32 -24.90 10.15
C ASP A 162 -11.73 -24.45 10.54
N CYS A 163 -12.06 -23.20 10.21
CA CYS A 163 -13.35 -22.57 10.46
C CYS A 163 -14.31 -22.67 9.27
N SER A 164 -14.13 -23.63 8.35
CA SER A 164 -14.94 -23.73 7.13
C SER A 164 -16.30 -24.40 7.31
N ASP A 165 -16.56 -25.01 8.47
CA ASP A 165 -17.73 -25.85 8.72
C ASP A 165 -18.94 -25.08 9.26
N ASP A 166 -18.73 -23.94 9.90
CA ASP A 166 -19.77 -23.19 10.59
C ASP A 166 -19.45 -21.70 10.69
N ASP A 167 -20.44 -20.91 11.13
CA ASP A 167 -20.22 -19.52 11.49
C ASP A 167 -19.70 -19.43 12.92
N TYR A 168 -18.66 -18.63 13.13
CA TYR A 168 -18.01 -18.47 14.44
C TYR A 168 -18.00 -17.02 14.86
N ARG A 169 -18.24 -16.77 16.15
CA ARG A 169 -18.08 -15.46 16.78
C ARG A 169 -16.88 -15.51 17.71
N ILE A 170 -15.98 -14.53 17.62
CA ILE A 170 -14.90 -14.33 18.60
C ILE A 170 -15.14 -13.03 19.36
N ASP A 171 -15.27 -13.11 20.68
CA ASP A 171 -15.40 -11.95 21.57
C ASP A 171 -14.07 -11.52 22.19
N ASN A 172 -13.05 -12.38 22.12
CA ASN A 172 -11.72 -12.14 22.67
C ASN A 172 -10.65 -12.32 21.59
N ASP A 173 -9.47 -11.74 21.80
CA ASP A 173 -8.36 -11.91 20.87
C ASP A 173 -7.97 -13.39 20.70
N VAL A 174 -7.82 -13.81 19.45
CA VAL A 174 -7.23 -15.08 19.08
C VAL A 174 -5.74 -14.85 18.85
N ILE A 175 -4.92 -15.49 19.65
CA ILE A 175 -3.46 -15.39 19.60
C ILE A 175 -2.96 -16.50 18.68
N ILE A 176 -2.29 -16.15 17.59
CA ILE A 176 -1.79 -17.10 16.58
C ILE A 176 -0.28 -17.31 16.77
N PRO A 177 0.17 -18.47 17.31
CA PRO A 177 1.57 -18.81 17.41
C PRO A 177 2.25 -18.99 16.05
N SER A 178 3.58 -19.08 16.07
CA SER A 178 4.36 -19.41 14.87
C SER A 178 3.98 -20.77 14.29
N HIS A 179 4.12 -20.93 12.97
CA HIS A 179 3.85 -22.16 12.23
C HIS A 179 2.40 -22.65 12.36
N ARG A 180 1.45 -21.73 12.29
CA ARG A 180 0.02 -22.03 12.37
C ARG A 180 -0.70 -21.50 11.15
N THR A 181 -1.71 -22.25 10.73
CA THR A 181 -2.68 -21.82 9.73
C THR A 181 -4.05 -21.69 10.37
N ILE A 182 -4.74 -20.60 10.09
CA ILE A 182 -6.18 -20.48 10.25
C ILE A 182 -6.79 -20.39 8.84
N ARG A 183 -7.74 -21.28 8.55
CA ARG A 183 -8.48 -21.26 7.29
C ARG A 183 -9.97 -21.19 7.56
N GLY A 184 -10.76 -20.72 6.60
CA GLY A 184 -12.21 -20.89 6.64
C GLY A 184 -12.83 -21.00 5.27
N SER A 185 -14.05 -20.51 5.15
CA SER A 185 -14.80 -20.48 3.90
C SER A 185 -15.41 -19.10 3.69
N ARG A 186 -15.45 -18.62 2.44
CA ARG A 186 -16.15 -17.38 2.06
C ARG A 186 -17.68 -17.47 2.24
N SER A 187 -18.22 -18.67 2.40
CA SER A 187 -19.65 -18.89 2.69
C SER A 187 -19.98 -18.92 4.17
N LYS A 188 -18.97 -18.79 5.04
CA LYS A 188 -19.09 -18.86 6.49
C LYS A 188 -18.57 -17.59 7.13
N THR A 189 -19.35 -17.05 8.05
CA THR A 189 -19.06 -15.78 8.68
C THR A 189 -18.24 -15.97 9.94
N PHE A 190 -17.16 -15.21 10.04
CA PHE A 190 -16.34 -15.08 11.23
C PHE A 190 -16.59 -13.70 11.85
N ILE A 191 -17.51 -13.61 12.81
CA ILE A 191 -17.83 -12.35 13.50
C ILE A 191 -16.72 -12.06 14.51
N ALA A 192 -15.93 -11.03 14.24
CA ALA A 192 -14.75 -10.70 15.00
C ALA A 192 -14.99 -9.45 15.86
N ASN A 193 -15.46 -9.64 17.10
CA ASN A 193 -15.39 -8.60 18.13
C ASN A 193 -13.98 -8.58 18.77
N GLY A 194 -13.33 -9.74 18.92
CA GLY A 194 -11.90 -9.85 19.18
C GLY A 194 -11.07 -9.82 17.88
N ARG A 195 -9.76 -9.67 18.00
CA ARG A 195 -8.83 -9.62 16.86
C ARG A 195 -8.20 -10.98 16.57
N LEU A 196 -7.75 -11.18 15.33
CA LEU A 196 -6.74 -12.18 15.00
C LEU A 196 -5.35 -11.57 15.23
N CYS A 197 -4.81 -11.80 16.43
CA CYS A 197 -3.53 -11.27 16.88
C CYS A 197 -2.40 -12.26 16.57
N LEU A 198 -1.41 -11.82 15.79
CA LEU A 198 -0.20 -12.61 15.56
C LEU A 198 0.64 -12.58 16.82
N GLY A 199 0.85 -13.76 17.41
CA GLY A 199 1.39 -13.88 18.76
C GLY A 199 2.76 -13.22 18.92
N ILE A 200 3.02 -12.74 20.14
CA ILE A 200 4.33 -12.22 20.54
C ILE A 200 4.79 -12.99 21.77
N LYS A 201 6.08 -13.29 21.87
CA LYS A 201 6.63 -13.90 23.09
C LYS A 201 6.87 -12.86 24.17
N ASN A 202 6.31 -13.08 25.36
CA ASN A 202 6.64 -12.31 26.56
C ASN A 202 8.00 -12.77 27.16
N SER A 203 8.38 -12.18 28.30
CA SER A 203 9.64 -12.52 29.01
C SER A 203 9.69 -13.95 29.55
N THR A 204 8.54 -14.59 29.77
CA THR A 204 8.46 -16.01 30.18
C THR A 204 8.49 -16.98 28.99
N GLY A 205 8.46 -16.46 27.76
CA GLY A 205 8.47 -17.23 26.52
C GLY A 205 7.09 -17.67 26.03
N GLU A 206 6.01 -17.25 26.69
CA GLU A 206 4.62 -17.55 26.34
C GLU A 206 4.11 -16.64 25.23
N TRP A 207 3.22 -17.17 24.39
CA TRP A 207 2.55 -16.39 23.35
C TRP A 207 1.43 -15.54 23.97
N VAL A 208 1.53 -14.24 23.81
CA VAL A 208 0.51 -13.26 24.20
C VAL A 208 -0.01 -12.52 22.98
N ALA A 209 -1.19 -11.91 23.10
CA ALA A 209 -1.75 -11.08 22.05
C ALA A 209 -0.77 -9.95 21.72
N SER A 210 -0.53 -9.74 20.42
CA SER A 210 0.02 -8.49 19.94
C SER A 210 -0.95 -7.38 20.31
N ILE A 211 -0.70 -6.67 21.39
CA ILE A 211 -1.46 -5.46 21.68
C ILE A 211 -0.96 -4.37 20.75
N ALA A 212 -1.88 -3.65 20.11
CA ALA A 212 -1.52 -2.41 19.44
C ALA A 212 -1.16 -1.39 20.51
N PRO A 213 0.08 -0.88 20.58
CA PRO A 213 0.24 0.46 21.07
C PRO A 213 -0.25 1.36 19.94
N LEU A 214 -1.40 2.00 20.14
CA LEU A 214 -1.64 3.32 19.55
C LEU A 214 -0.34 4.09 19.67
N VAL A 215 0.41 4.28 18.57
CA VAL A 215 1.17 5.48 18.17
C VAL A 215 2.17 6.11 19.17
N TYR A 216 2.30 5.60 20.40
CA TYR A 216 2.84 6.30 21.56
C TYR A 216 3.77 5.36 22.35
N PHE A 217 4.96 5.10 21.82
CA PHE A 217 6.03 4.53 22.63
C PHE A 217 6.62 5.62 23.54
N LYS A 218 5.82 6.01 24.54
CA LYS A 218 6.37 6.42 25.84
C LYS A 218 7.08 5.19 26.43
N GLN A 219 8.20 5.45 27.09
CA GLN A 219 9.13 4.50 27.70
C GLN A 219 8.48 3.44 28.64
N GLU A 220 7.22 3.66 29.06
CA GLU A 220 6.52 2.92 30.12
C GLU A 220 5.97 1.53 29.70
N HIS A 221 5.71 1.28 28.40
CA HIS A 221 5.15 -0.01 27.96
C HIS A 221 6.19 -1.07 27.53
N TYR A 222 7.46 -0.70 27.32
CA TYR A 222 8.53 -1.65 26.98
C TYR A 222 8.78 -2.67 28.10
N THR A 223 8.72 -2.20 29.35
CA THR A 223 8.98 -3.00 30.55
C THR A 223 7.92 -4.05 30.85
N ALA A 224 6.67 -3.87 30.39
CA ALA A 224 5.57 -4.78 30.73
C ALA A 224 5.53 -6.07 29.87
N ASN A 225 6.06 -6.04 28.64
CA ASN A 225 5.93 -7.15 27.68
C ASN A 225 7.27 -7.82 27.29
N GLY A 226 8.38 -7.48 27.94
CA GLY A 226 9.68 -8.10 27.69
C GLY A 226 10.42 -7.61 26.45
N TYR A 227 10.04 -6.46 25.89
CA TYR A 227 10.80 -5.84 24.80
C TYR A 227 12.12 -5.28 25.32
N SER A 228 13.21 -5.77 24.75
CA SER A 228 14.56 -5.38 25.11
C SER A 228 15.04 -4.27 24.18
N ARG A 229 15.01 -3.03 24.65
CA ARG A 229 15.65 -1.89 23.98
C ARG A 229 17.10 -1.81 24.44
N ASN A 230 18.02 -1.69 23.49
CA ASN A 230 19.45 -1.52 23.76
C ASN A 230 19.94 -0.26 23.06
N GLU A 231 20.72 0.55 23.77
CA GLU A 231 21.34 1.74 23.18
C GLU A 231 22.57 1.32 22.37
N ILE A 232 22.82 2.03 21.26
CA ILE A 232 24.10 1.89 20.57
C ILE A 232 25.18 2.63 21.35
N THR A 233 26.40 2.10 21.39
CA THR A 233 27.51 2.69 22.17
C THR A 233 28.45 3.56 21.33
N SER A 234 28.34 3.49 20.00
CA SER A 234 29.01 4.40 19.08
C SER A 234 28.20 4.56 17.79
N GLY A 235 28.44 5.66 17.06
CA GLY A 235 27.83 5.86 15.75
C GLY A 235 28.23 4.76 14.77
N VAL A 236 27.29 4.36 13.91
CA VAL A 236 27.46 3.32 12.90
C VAL A 236 27.20 3.91 11.53
N LEU A 237 28.14 3.73 10.60
CA LEU A 237 28.03 4.29 9.26
C LEU A 237 27.24 3.36 8.32
N LYS A 238 26.64 3.95 7.29
CA LYS A 238 26.08 3.26 6.15
C LYS A 238 27.12 2.28 5.59
N LYS A 239 26.66 1.11 5.15
CA LYS A 239 27.46 -0.05 4.71
C LYS A 239 28.20 -0.80 5.83
N ALA A 240 28.07 -0.41 7.09
CA ALA A 240 28.58 -1.24 8.19
C ALA A 240 27.76 -2.52 8.34
N SER A 241 28.40 -3.59 8.83
CA SER A 241 27.74 -4.87 9.17
C SER A 241 27.81 -5.18 10.67
N HIS A 242 28.16 -4.17 11.49
CA HIS A 242 28.42 -4.31 12.91
C HIS A 242 27.72 -3.19 13.67
N ILE A 243 26.99 -3.52 14.73
CA ILE A 243 26.24 -2.58 15.56
C ILE A 243 26.73 -2.74 17.01
N PRO A 244 27.53 -1.80 17.53
CA PRO A 244 27.97 -1.82 18.92
C PRO A 244 26.83 -1.37 19.82
N VAL A 245 26.51 -2.19 20.83
CA VAL A 245 25.40 -1.99 21.76
C VAL A 245 25.90 -1.96 23.20
N GLN A 246 25.05 -1.60 24.16
CA GLN A 246 25.42 -1.56 25.58
C GLN A 246 25.57 -2.96 26.17
N ASP A 247 24.67 -3.87 25.80
CA ASP A 247 24.66 -5.26 26.31
C ASP A 247 24.14 -6.23 25.25
N THR A 248 24.85 -7.33 24.99
CA THR A 248 24.41 -8.34 24.03
C THR A 248 23.69 -9.52 24.67
N SER A 249 23.54 -9.56 26.00
CA SER A 249 22.96 -10.69 26.74
C SER A 249 21.55 -11.10 26.31
N LEU A 250 20.80 -10.16 25.70
CA LEU A 250 19.42 -10.33 25.27
C LEU A 250 19.29 -10.84 23.82
N PHE A 251 20.40 -10.96 23.10
CA PHE A 251 20.44 -11.29 21.68
C PHE A 251 21.13 -12.63 21.43
N SER A 252 20.82 -13.24 20.30
CA SER A 252 21.44 -14.48 19.81
C SER A 252 21.57 -14.45 18.30
N ALA A 253 22.54 -15.21 17.77
CA ALA A 253 22.64 -15.41 16.33
C ALA A 253 21.32 -16.01 15.80
N GLY A 254 20.83 -15.47 14.70
CA GLY A 254 19.55 -15.81 14.08
C GLY A 254 18.37 -14.92 14.49
N ASP A 255 18.49 -14.13 15.56
CA ASP A 255 17.48 -13.14 15.95
C ASP A 255 17.38 -12.02 14.91
N TYR A 256 16.20 -11.41 14.81
CA TYR A 256 16.03 -10.17 14.06
C TYR A 256 16.00 -8.98 15.01
N VAL A 257 16.60 -7.88 14.57
CA VAL A 257 16.63 -6.62 15.29
C VAL A 257 16.13 -5.49 14.43
N TYR A 258 15.34 -4.62 15.05
CA TYR A 258 14.98 -3.32 14.51
C TYR A 258 16.02 -2.29 14.94
N LEU A 259 16.54 -1.52 13.99
CA LEU A 259 17.46 -0.41 14.22
C LEU A 259 16.82 0.89 13.72
N SER A 260 16.77 1.91 14.57
CA SER A 260 16.39 3.27 14.18
C SER A 260 17.57 4.23 14.26
N ASN A 261 17.66 5.15 13.31
CA ASN A 261 18.66 6.24 13.33
C ASN A 261 18.37 7.36 14.34
N GLY A 262 17.27 7.27 15.08
CA GLY A 262 16.99 8.18 16.18
C GLY A 262 16.59 9.60 15.76
N TYR A 263 16.15 9.84 14.53
CA TYR A 263 15.51 11.11 14.18
C TYR A 263 13.99 11.05 14.42
N ALA A 264 13.35 12.19 14.65
CA ALA A 264 11.89 12.25 14.76
C ALA A 264 11.21 12.01 13.39
N ASP A 265 10.05 11.35 13.39
CA ASP A 265 9.21 11.25 12.20
C ASP A 265 8.79 12.65 11.75
N MET A 266 9.30 13.08 10.59
CA MET A 266 9.14 14.42 10.08
C MET A 266 7.67 14.78 9.82
N TRP A 267 6.81 13.83 9.46
CA TRP A 267 5.38 14.12 9.33
C TRP A 267 4.80 14.63 10.67
N ARG A 268 5.21 14.05 11.80
CA ARG A 268 4.74 14.43 13.15
C ARG A 268 5.36 15.72 13.65
N VAL A 269 6.62 15.96 13.30
CA VAL A 269 7.28 17.23 13.54
C VAL A 269 6.46 18.34 12.88
N LEU A 270 6.01 18.11 11.65
CA LEU A 270 5.38 19.12 10.81
C LEU A 270 3.89 19.30 11.03
N SER A 271 3.16 18.22 11.32
CA SER A 271 1.72 18.29 11.60
C SER A 271 1.42 19.15 12.83
N ASN A 272 2.39 19.30 13.74
CA ASN A 272 2.25 20.03 14.99
C ASN A 272 2.89 21.42 14.98
N THR A 273 3.55 21.82 13.88
CA THR A 273 4.22 23.12 13.80
C THR A 273 3.60 23.97 12.69
N SER A 274 2.99 25.09 13.07
CA SER A 274 2.45 26.11 12.17
C SER A 274 3.53 27.07 11.62
N ILE A 275 4.80 26.67 11.64
CA ILE A 275 5.92 27.54 11.30
C ILE A 275 6.10 27.56 9.78
N SER A 276 5.79 28.70 9.16
CA SER A 276 6.08 28.97 7.76
C SER A 276 7.58 29.23 7.53
N GLY A 277 8.09 28.87 6.35
CA GLY A 277 9.44 29.27 5.91
C GLY A 277 10.62 28.37 6.32
N ILE A 278 10.37 27.15 6.80
CA ILE A 278 11.45 26.24 7.16
C ILE A 278 11.96 25.45 5.94
N ASP A 279 13.28 25.48 5.73
CA ASP A 279 13.99 24.93 4.58
C ASP A 279 14.33 23.43 4.75
N TYR A 280 13.31 22.58 4.57
CA TYR A 280 13.40 21.12 4.75
C TYR A 280 13.95 20.34 3.55
N LEU A 281 14.06 20.97 2.38
CA LEU A 281 14.51 20.31 1.13
C LEU A 281 16.02 20.24 1.00
N ARG A 282 16.76 20.64 2.05
CA ARG A 282 18.21 20.53 2.08
C ARG A 282 18.61 19.05 1.95
N PRO A 283 19.41 18.68 0.92
CA PRO A 283 19.83 17.29 0.70
C PRO A 283 20.61 16.67 1.87
N HIS A 284 21.02 17.47 2.85
CA HIS A 284 21.77 17.07 4.03
C HIS A 284 20.91 16.94 5.30
N ILE A 285 19.58 17.14 5.22
CA ILE A 285 18.68 16.88 6.35
C ILE A 285 18.46 15.37 6.42
N ASP A 286 18.90 14.78 7.52
CA ASP A 286 18.62 13.38 7.83
C ASP A 286 17.17 13.23 8.28
N LEU A 287 16.43 12.37 7.59
CA LEU A 287 15.08 11.96 7.99
C LEU A 287 15.14 10.75 8.92
N TRP A 288 14.05 10.53 9.65
CA TRP A 288 13.86 9.27 10.35
C TRP A 288 13.91 8.09 9.39
N LYS A 289 14.74 7.12 9.74
CA LYS A 289 14.92 5.85 9.03
C LYS A 289 15.03 4.73 10.04
N ALA A 290 14.57 3.57 9.60
CA ALA A 290 14.74 2.36 10.35
C ALA A 290 14.82 1.17 9.41
N GLU A 291 15.54 0.14 9.85
CA GLU A 291 15.79 -1.10 9.10
C GLU A 291 15.66 -2.30 10.04
N ILE A 292 15.37 -3.46 9.46
CA ILE A 292 15.34 -4.73 10.18
C ILE A 292 16.48 -5.60 9.66
N HIS A 293 17.30 -6.11 10.59
CA HIS A 293 18.47 -6.92 10.26
C HIS A 293 18.49 -8.22 11.03
N ARG A 294 18.99 -9.29 10.42
CA ARG A 294 19.22 -10.57 11.10
C ARG A 294 20.61 -10.57 11.71
N ILE A 295 20.75 -11.05 12.94
CA ILE A 295 22.04 -11.21 13.61
C ILE A 295 22.72 -12.47 13.08
N ARG A 296 23.88 -12.30 12.43
CA ARG A 296 24.76 -13.38 12.00
C ARG A 296 25.60 -13.93 13.15
N GLY A 297 26.05 -13.06 14.05
CA GLY A 297 26.92 -13.41 15.16
C GLY A 297 27.04 -12.29 16.19
N ILE A 298 27.67 -12.59 17.32
CA ILE A 298 27.88 -11.64 18.42
C ILE A 298 29.35 -11.74 18.84
N SER A 299 30.01 -10.60 19.02
CA SER A 299 31.40 -10.52 19.47
C SER A 299 31.54 -9.43 20.54
N GLY A 300 31.69 -9.83 21.80
CA GLY A 300 31.58 -8.90 22.93
C GLY A 300 30.24 -8.16 22.85
N ASN A 301 30.25 -6.84 23.07
CA ASN A 301 29.04 -6.02 22.98
C ASN A 301 28.72 -5.53 21.55
N THR A 302 29.08 -6.30 20.52
CA THR A 302 28.82 -5.94 19.12
C THR A 302 27.97 -7.02 18.45
N LEU A 303 26.85 -6.58 17.86
CA LEU A 303 26.02 -7.40 16.99
C LEU A 303 26.60 -7.39 15.57
N ILE A 304 26.80 -8.55 14.98
CA ILE A 304 27.22 -8.72 13.59
C ILE A 304 25.96 -9.09 12.80
N ILE A 305 25.57 -8.26 11.83
CA ILE A 305 24.35 -8.47 11.04
C ILE A 305 24.62 -9.18 9.71
N ASP A 306 23.58 -9.79 9.16
CA ASP A 306 23.53 -10.22 7.76
C ASP A 306 23.38 -8.98 6.86
N GLY A 307 24.24 -8.88 5.83
CA GLY A 307 24.26 -7.71 4.96
C GLY A 307 24.92 -6.50 5.59
N VAL A 308 24.41 -5.31 5.26
CA VAL A 308 24.96 -4.02 5.69
C VAL A 308 23.86 -2.98 5.88
N LEU A 309 24.09 -1.96 6.71
CA LEU A 309 23.16 -0.84 6.91
C LEU A 309 22.97 0.01 5.65
N GLY A 310 21.73 0.44 5.37
CA GLY A 310 21.40 1.34 4.28
C GLY A 310 21.52 2.83 4.61
N PHE A 311 21.67 3.19 5.89
CA PHE A 311 21.82 4.58 6.38
C PHE A 311 22.83 4.72 7.52
N ASP A 312 23.24 5.97 7.78
CA ASP A 312 24.05 6.34 8.94
C ASP A 312 23.19 6.40 10.21
N CYS A 313 23.67 5.78 11.28
CA CYS A 313 23.07 5.76 12.59
C CYS A 313 24.02 6.49 13.56
N PRO A 314 23.87 7.82 13.75
CA PRO A 314 24.76 8.58 14.62
C PRO A 314 24.56 8.14 16.08
N LEU A 315 25.52 8.37 16.98
CA LEU A 315 25.29 8.14 18.43
C LEU A 315 24.29 9.17 18.99
N VAL A 316 24.40 10.41 18.52
CA VAL A 316 23.53 11.53 18.88
C VAL A 316 22.99 12.14 17.59
N PRO A 317 21.66 12.12 17.37
CA PRO A 317 21.04 12.72 16.20
C PRO A 317 21.38 14.21 16.10
N LYS A 318 21.71 14.66 14.90
CA LYS A 318 21.98 16.08 14.64
C LYS A 318 20.69 16.88 14.79
N THR A 319 20.78 18.09 15.34
CA THR A 319 19.72 19.10 15.21
C THR A 319 20.04 20.00 14.03
N TYR A 320 19.03 20.26 13.19
CA TYR A 320 19.13 21.16 12.05
C TYR A 320 18.61 22.56 12.39
N GLY A 321 18.03 22.73 13.58
CA GLY A 321 17.49 24.01 14.04
C GLY A 321 16.21 24.39 13.30
N LEU A 322 15.53 23.40 12.71
CA LEU A 322 14.34 23.59 11.89
C LEU A 322 13.15 24.02 12.73
N ILE A 323 13.02 23.46 13.94
CA ILE A 323 12.02 23.85 14.93
C ILE A 323 12.64 23.93 16.34
N PRO A 324 12.06 24.72 17.26
CA PRO A 324 12.43 24.66 18.67
C PRO A 324 12.23 23.22 19.19
N ASN A 325 13.23 22.66 19.85
CA ASN A 325 13.16 21.31 20.44
C ASN A 325 12.96 20.17 19.43
N GLU A 326 13.54 20.28 18.23
CA GLU A 326 13.51 19.29 17.14
C GLU A 326 13.72 17.84 17.60
N ASN A 327 14.59 17.63 18.60
CA ASN A 327 14.88 16.31 19.18
C ASN A 327 14.58 16.21 20.69
N SER A 328 13.87 17.19 21.27
CA SER A 328 13.64 17.28 22.73
C SER A 328 12.18 17.56 23.14
N SER A 329 11.27 17.73 22.18
CA SER A 329 9.83 17.83 22.44
C SER A 329 9.29 16.54 23.06
N ALA A 330 8.44 16.64 24.08
CA ALA A 330 7.78 15.48 24.70
C ALA A 330 6.98 14.62 23.69
N ALA A 331 6.51 15.21 22.58
CA ALA A 331 5.85 14.49 21.49
C ALA A 331 6.83 13.70 20.59
N SER A 332 8.13 13.96 20.71
CA SER A 332 9.23 13.29 19.99
C SER A 332 10.08 12.36 20.87
N VAL A 333 9.87 12.35 22.19
CA VAL A 333 10.60 11.51 23.15
C VAL A 333 10.38 10.02 22.83
N GLY A 334 11.46 9.29 22.61
CA GLY A 334 11.46 7.88 22.19
C GLY A 334 11.95 7.67 20.75
N PHE A 335 11.80 8.68 19.89
CA PHE A 335 12.34 8.68 18.53
C PHE A 335 13.70 9.34 18.41
N THR A 336 14.16 10.04 19.45
CA THR A 336 15.34 10.92 19.41
C THR A 336 16.62 10.27 19.94
N THR A 337 16.60 8.96 20.14
CA THR A 337 17.76 8.16 20.56
C THR A 337 17.87 6.92 19.69
N PRO A 338 18.93 6.79 18.89
CA PRO A 338 19.26 5.61 18.13
C PRO A 338 19.30 4.38 19.02
N ASN A 339 18.63 3.30 18.61
CA ASN A 339 18.51 2.12 19.45
C ASN A 339 18.26 0.86 18.63
N VAL A 340 18.54 -0.28 19.27
CA VAL A 340 18.34 -1.62 18.76
C VAL A 340 17.26 -2.31 19.59
N GLU A 341 16.29 -2.92 18.91
CA GLU A 341 15.20 -3.65 19.55
C GLU A 341 15.16 -5.08 19.00
N LYS A 342 15.05 -6.08 19.88
CA LYS A 342 14.86 -7.47 19.46
C LYS A 342 13.42 -7.72 19.02
N LEU A 343 13.26 -8.35 17.85
CA LEU A 343 11.95 -8.77 17.35
C LEU A 343 11.57 -10.15 17.89
N VAL A 344 10.35 -10.25 18.42
CA VAL A 344 9.83 -11.45 19.13
C VAL A 344 8.45 -11.89 18.61
N GLY A 345 8.02 -11.36 17.46
CA GLY A 345 6.74 -11.71 16.86
C GLY A 345 6.74 -13.10 16.20
N ALA A 346 5.53 -13.61 15.97
CA ALA A 346 5.33 -14.93 15.40
C ALA A 346 5.73 -15.00 13.92
N LYS A 347 6.04 -16.23 13.47
CA LYS A 347 6.62 -16.49 12.16
C LYS A 347 5.87 -17.59 11.41
N ASN A 348 5.90 -17.54 10.08
CA ASN A 348 5.34 -18.58 9.22
C ASN A 348 3.85 -18.84 9.52
N ILE A 349 3.04 -17.78 9.47
CA ILE A 349 1.59 -17.85 9.72
C ILE A 349 0.84 -17.75 8.39
N ARG A 350 -0.28 -18.47 8.29
CA ARG A 350 -1.22 -18.32 7.18
C ARG A 350 -2.64 -18.07 7.67
N ILE A 351 -3.32 -17.08 7.09
CA ILE A 351 -4.72 -16.77 7.32
C ILE A 351 -5.40 -16.81 5.95
N GLU A 352 -6.27 -17.78 5.74
CA GLU A 352 -6.73 -18.16 4.39
C GLU A 352 -8.26 -18.24 4.30
N SER A 353 -8.83 -17.63 3.25
CA SER A 353 -10.23 -17.84 2.84
C SER A 353 -11.29 -17.53 3.91
N LEU A 354 -11.00 -16.60 4.83
CA LEU A 354 -11.95 -16.16 5.85
C LEU A 354 -12.88 -15.07 5.29
N HIS A 355 -14.15 -15.12 5.68
CA HIS A 355 -15.05 -13.97 5.61
C HIS A 355 -15.24 -13.42 7.02
N ILE A 356 -14.60 -12.30 7.29
CA ILE A 356 -14.59 -11.64 8.60
C ILE A 356 -15.62 -10.51 8.57
N VAL A 357 -16.47 -10.49 9.57
CA VAL A 357 -17.31 -9.33 9.88
C VAL A 357 -16.72 -8.69 11.12
N SER A 358 -16.03 -7.57 10.96
CA SER A 358 -15.30 -6.92 12.05
C SER A 358 -16.24 -6.03 12.86
N GLY A 359 -16.27 -6.25 14.18
CA GLY A 359 -16.93 -5.37 15.14
C GLY A 359 -16.16 -4.06 15.38
N ASN A 360 -16.47 -3.35 16.48
CA ASN A 360 -15.93 -2.01 16.80
C ASN A 360 -14.46 -1.99 17.26
N HIS A 361 -13.64 -2.99 16.94
CA HIS A 361 -12.28 -3.13 17.50
C HIS A 361 -11.18 -3.17 16.41
N THR A 362 -10.12 -2.38 16.66
CA THR A 362 -8.97 -2.11 15.78
C THR A 362 -7.84 -3.12 15.98
N PRO A 363 -7.10 -3.53 14.94
CA PRO A 363 -7.54 -4.02 13.63
C PRO A 363 -8.01 -5.49 13.67
N ALA A 364 -8.77 -5.92 12.67
CA ALA A 364 -9.26 -7.31 12.56
C ALA A 364 -8.12 -8.35 12.50
N ILE A 365 -7.05 -8.05 11.75
CA ILE A 365 -5.82 -8.83 11.71
C ILE A 365 -4.65 -7.92 12.06
N PHE A 366 -3.89 -8.30 13.09
CA PHE A 366 -2.82 -7.45 13.62
C PHE A 366 -1.55 -8.23 13.91
N GLY A 367 -0.40 -7.72 13.44
CA GLY A 367 0.91 -8.27 13.74
C GLY A 367 1.98 -7.22 14.02
N ILE A 368 2.82 -7.49 15.02
CA ILE A 368 4.04 -6.72 15.31
C ILE A 368 5.23 -7.66 15.29
N GLY A 369 6.34 -7.26 14.67
CA GLY A 369 7.59 -8.04 14.74
C GLY A 369 7.51 -9.41 14.05
N CYS A 370 6.53 -9.59 13.15
CA CYS A 370 6.21 -10.88 12.55
C CYS A 370 7.04 -11.14 11.29
N GLU A 371 7.21 -12.41 10.94
CA GLU A 371 7.99 -12.81 9.76
C GLU A 371 7.23 -13.83 8.91
N ASN A 372 7.20 -13.62 7.59
CA ASN A 372 6.62 -14.57 6.64
C ASN A 372 5.15 -14.93 6.98
N VAL A 373 4.32 -13.90 7.11
CA VAL A 373 2.87 -14.04 7.31
C VAL A 373 2.17 -13.89 5.98
N THR A 374 1.25 -14.79 5.64
CA THR A 374 0.39 -14.65 4.46
C THR A 374 -1.06 -14.53 4.88
N VAL A 375 -1.71 -13.43 4.49
CA VAL A 375 -3.16 -13.26 4.52
C VAL A 375 -3.64 -13.38 3.08
N SER A 376 -4.42 -14.42 2.76
CA SER A 376 -4.84 -14.69 1.39
C SER A 376 -6.32 -15.01 1.27
N ASP A 377 -6.95 -14.44 0.24
CA ASP A 377 -8.35 -14.68 -0.10
C ASP A 377 -9.35 -14.33 1.01
N VAL A 378 -8.97 -13.41 1.91
CA VAL A 378 -9.80 -12.95 3.03
C VAL A 378 -10.69 -11.78 2.61
N THR A 379 -11.97 -11.86 2.97
CA THR A 379 -12.93 -10.75 2.87
C THR A 379 -13.18 -10.16 4.25
N ILE A 380 -13.09 -8.85 4.41
CA ILE A 380 -13.37 -8.15 5.67
C ILE A 380 -14.43 -7.07 5.45
N ASP A 381 -15.60 -7.29 6.05
CA ASP A 381 -16.72 -6.35 6.08
C ASP A 381 -16.77 -5.65 7.43
N ALA A 382 -16.72 -4.31 7.44
CA ALA A 382 -16.89 -3.53 8.65
C ALA A 382 -18.39 -3.34 8.96
N GLU A 383 -18.82 -3.74 10.17
CA GLU A 383 -20.23 -3.66 10.60
C GLU A 383 -20.70 -2.22 10.90
N THR A 384 -19.79 -1.30 11.18
CA THR A 384 -20.11 0.07 11.62
C THR A 384 -19.14 1.13 11.07
N ASN A 385 -19.52 2.41 11.17
CA ASN A 385 -18.72 3.58 10.82
C ASN A 385 -17.50 3.82 11.75
N THR A 386 -16.81 2.77 12.17
CA THR A 386 -15.63 2.88 13.04
C THR A 386 -14.38 3.14 12.19
N SER A 387 -13.58 4.10 12.62
CA SER A 387 -12.47 4.75 11.90
C SER A 387 -11.20 3.90 11.77
N GLU A 388 -11.33 2.59 11.63
CA GLU A 388 -10.32 1.66 12.14
C GLU A 388 -9.65 0.77 11.06
N GLU A 389 -8.37 0.44 11.29
CA GLU A 389 -7.52 -0.41 10.44
C GLU A 389 -8.10 -1.83 10.30
N GLN A 390 -7.94 -2.50 9.15
CA GLN A 390 -8.42 -3.88 8.96
C GLN A 390 -7.29 -4.91 9.05
N ILE A 391 -6.26 -4.76 8.20
CA ILE A 391 -5.05 -5.59 8.24
C ILE A 391 -3.86 -4.68 8.53
N SER A 392 -3.09 -4.98 9.58
CA SER A 392 -1.99 -4.12 9.97
C SER A 392 -0.75 -4.90 10.39
N PHE A 393 0.39 -4.54 9.79
CA PHE A 393 1.71 -5.10 10.02
C PHE A 393 2.69 -4.02 10.45
N HIS A 394 3.21 -4.13 11.66
CA HIS A 394 4.17 -3.20 12.23
C HIS A 394 5.51 -3.92 12.41
N THR A 395 6.62 -3.30 11.98
CA THR A 395 7.98 -3.85 12.13
C THR A 395 8.06 -5.32 11.68
N SER A 396 7.43 -5.63 10.55
CA SER A 396 7.25 -7.01 10.06
C SER A 396 8.04 -7.25 8.79
N ILE A 397 8.38 -8.51 8.52
CA ILE A 397 9.30 -8.92 7.46
C ILE A 397 8.58 -9.90 6.53
N ASN A 398 8.61 -9.63 5.23
CA ASN A 398 8.09 -10.54 4.20
C ASN A 398 6.62 -10.94 4.42
N CYS A 399 5.79 -10.04 4.95
CA CYS A 399 4.35 -10.27 5.13
C CYS A 399 3.57 -9.97 3.85
N LYS A 400 2.52 -10.75 3.58
CA LYS A 400 1.80 -10.74 2.30
C LYS A 400 0.30 -10.60 2.52
N VAL A 401 -0.34 -9.73 1.75
CA VAL A 401 -1.80 -9.59 1.61
C VAL A 401 -2.14 -9.84 0.15
N ILE A 402 -2.84 -10.94 -0.14
CA ILE A 402 -3.04 -11.43 -1.52
C ILE A 402 -4.52 -11.75 -1.74
N GLY A 403 -5.13 -11.32 -2.84
CA GLY A 403 -6.49 -11.75 -3.17
C GLY A 403 -7.56 -11.27 -2.17
N CYS A 404 -7.26 -10.25 -1.37
CA CYS A 404 -8.10 -9.85 -0.25
C CYS A 404 -9.10 -8.76 -0.66
N THR A 405 -10.25 -8.76 0.00
CA THR A 405 -11.24 -7.69 -0.10
C THR A 405 -11.42 -7.07 1.27
N ALA A 406 -11.23 -5.76 1.43
CA ALA A 406 -11.44 -5.12 2.73
C ALA A 406 -12.03 -3.72 2.61
N ARG A 407 -13.07 -3.48 3.42
CA ARG A 407 -13.76 -2.19 3.53
C ARG A 407 -13.42 -1.52 4.86
N SER A 408 -13.04 -0.24 4.83
CA SER A 408 -12.65 0.50 6.04
C SER A 408 -13.04 1.99 5.99
N LEU A 409 -13.23 2.63 7.15
CA LEU A 409 -13.22 4.10 7.29
C LEU A 409 -11.86 4.65 7.82
N GLY A 410 -10.87 3.77 8.00
CA GLY A 410 -9.50 4.08 8.39
C GLY A 410 -8.53 3.58 7.31
N PHE A 411 -7.88 2.44 7.54
CA PHE A 411 -7.01 1.81 6.53
C PHE A 411 -7.46 0.37 6.29
N SER A 412 -7.67 -0.02 5.02
CA SER A 412 -7.88 -1.44 4.70
C SER A 412 -6.60 -2.24 4.94
N VAL A 413 -5.44 -1.68 4.57
CA VAL A 413 -4.14 -2.28 4.84
C VAL A 413 -3.15 -1.22 5.32
N SER A 414 -2.38 -1.57 6.35
CA SER A 414 -1.36 -0.72 6.96
C SER A 414 -0.04 -1.47 7.13
N ILE A 415 1.02 -0.98 6.49
CA ILE A 415 2.40 -1.50 6.60
C ILE A 415 3.27 -0.41 7.21
N ARG A 416 3.80 -0.63 8.42
CA ARG A 416 4.43 0.44 9.21
C ARG A 416 5.72 0.07 9.91
N ARG A 417 6.43 1.10 10.40
CA ARG A 417 7.54 1.03 11.36
C ARG A 417 8.67 0.11 10.90
N ALA A 418 9.32 0.50 9.79
CA ALA A 418 10.39 -0.26 9.11
C ALA A 418 10.00 -1.66 8.62
N SER A 419 8.70 -1.95 8.51
CA SER A 419 8.29 -3.18 7.83
C SER A 419 8.92 -3.26 6.45
N THR A 420 9.41 -4.45 6.10
CA THR A 420 10.26 -4.63 4.92
C THR A 420 9.95 -5.90 4.14
N GLY A 421 10.04 -5.79 2.82
CA GLY A 421 9.74 -6.88 1.90
C GLY A 421 8.26 -7.30 1.91
N CYS A 422 7.37 -6.47 2.46
CA CYS A 422 5.94 -6.79 2.47
C CYS A 422 5.31 -6.56 1.10
N LEU A 423 4.31 -7.38 0.78
CA LEU A 423 3.61 -7.38 -0.50
C LEU A 423 2.10 -7.23 -0.27
N VAL A 424 1.47 -6.28 -0.93
CA VAL A 424 0.01 -6.13 -1.02
C VAL A 424 -0.36 -6.25 -2.49
N THR A 425 -1.03 -7.34 -2.88
CA THR A 425 -1.31 -7.61 -4.29
C THR A 425 -2.66 -8.23 -4.59
N ASP A 426 -3.13 -8.05 -5.82
CA ASP A 426 -4.30 -8.71 -6.40
C ASP A 426 -5.56 -8.54 -5.55
N SER A 427 -5.73 -7.36 -4.95
CA SER A 427 -6.70 -7.10 -3.89
C SER A 427 -7.64 -5.94 -4.24
N VAL A 428 -8.82 -5.95 -3.62
CA VAL A 428 -9.85 -4.92 -3.79
C VAL A 428 -10.09 -4.22 -2.45
N PHE A 429 -9.86 -2.92 -2.40
CA PHE A 429 -10.04 -2.15 -1.17
C PHE A 429 -11.06 -1.04 -1.36
N SER A 430 -11.88 -0.85 -0.34
CA SER A 430 -12.84 0.23 -0.32
C SER A 430 -12.62 1.07 0.93
N THR A 431 -12.54 2.38 0.77
CA THR A 431 -12.26 3.35 1.84
C THR A 431 -13.33 4.43 1.89
N GLY A 432 -13.79 4.80 3.07
CA GLY A 432 -14.92 5.74 3.20
C GLY A 432 -14.59 7.10 3.79
N GLY A 433 -15.54 8.02 3.67
CA GLY A 433 -15.28 9.44 3.92
C GLY A 433 -14.75 9.80 5.31
N GLY A 434 -13.56 10.39 5.36
CA GLY A 434 -12.83 10.72 6.61
C GLY A 434 -11.61 9.83 6.89
N ALA A 435 -11.43 8.77 6.11
CA ALA A 435 -10.22 7.95 6.13
C ALA A 435 -9.03 8.69 5.50
N ASP A 436 -7.81 8.38 5.95
CA ASP A 436 -6.60 8.93 5.32
C ASP A 436 -6.33 8.24 3.98
N SER A 437 -6.27 6.90 3.96
CA SER A 437 -6.04 6.11 2.74
C SER A 437 -6.52 4.66 2.84
N ALA A 438 -6.84 4.00 1.71
CA ALA A 438 -7.12 2.56 1.72
C ALA A 438 -5.90 1.70 2.07
N VAL A 439 -4.75 1.99 1.45
CA VAL A 439 -3.48 1.30 1.69
C VAL A 439 -2.43 2.30 2.14
N ASN A 440 -1.82 2.07 3.29
CA ASN A 440 -0.79 2.94 3.84
C ASN A 440 0.54 2.19 4.02
N ILE A 441 1.61 2.75 3.46
CA ILE A 441 2.99 2.29 3.64
C ILE A 441 3.79 3.45 4.26
N TRP A 442 3.97 3.37 5.57
CA TRP A 442 4.39 4.50 6.39
C TRP A 442 5.50 4.13 7.37
N GLU A 443 6.05 5.16 7.99
CA GLU A 443 6.91 5.10 9.16
C GLU A 443 8.20 4.31 8.93
N GLY A 444 9.05 4.77 8.02
CA GLY A 444 10.32 4.14 7.70
C GLY A 444 10.20 2.82 6.96
N ALA A 445 8.99 2.41 6.54
CA ALA A 445 8.78 1.21 5.74
C ALA A 445 9.64 1.22 4.47
N TYR A 446 10.27 0.08 4.20
CA TYR A 446 11.34 -0.05 3.21
C TYR A 446 11.16 -1.26 2.28
N GLY A 447 11.28 -1.06 0.97
CA GLY A 447 11.31 -2.19 0.03
C GLY A 447 9.99 -2.95 -0.06
N ASN A 448 8.86 -2.29 0.17
CA ASN A 448 7.54 -2.90 0.10
C ASN A 448 6.90 -2.68 -1.27
N ILE A 449 5.98 -3.57 -1.63
CA ILE A 449 5.32 -3.58 -2.94
C ILE A 449 3.81 -3.51 -2.74
N ALA A 450 3.16 -2.53 -3.37
CA ALA A 450 1.73 -2.49 -3.60
C ALA A 450 1.48 -2.67 -5.09
N SER A 451 0.81 -3.76 -5.50
CA SER A 451 0.62 -4.07 -6.93
C SER A 451 -0.76 -4.62 -7.26
N ASN A 452 -1.24 -4.43 -8.49
CA ASN A 452 -2.50 -5.03 -8.97
C ASN A 452 -3.69 -4.74 -8.03
N LEU A 453 -3.87 -3.47 -7.65
CA LEU A 453 -4.91 -3.08 -6.69
C LEU A 453 -6.05 -2.34 -7.39
N ASN A 454 -7.29 -2.66 -7.01
CA ASN A 454 -8.45 -1.83 -7.33
C ASN A 454 -8.96 -1.17 -6.06
N ILE A 455 -9.00 0.15 -6.04
CA ILE A 455 -9.34 0.93 -4.86
C ILE A 455 -10.55 1.83 -5.14
N PHE A 456 -11.55 1.75 -4.26
CA PHE A 456 -12.81 2.47 -4.38
C PHE A 456 -13.02 3.39 -3.18
N SER A 457 -13.58 4.56 -3.42
CA SER A 457 -14.17 5.38 -2.37
C SER A 457 -15.62 4.96 -2.09
N PHE A 458 -16.09 5.07 -0.86
CA PHE A 458 -17.52 4.97 -0.53
C PHE A 458 -17.96 6.07 0.45
N GLY A 459 -19.23 6.47 0.40
CA GLY A 459 -19.76 7.54 1.26
C GLY A 459 -19.80 8.90 0.57
N GLU A 460 -19.94 9.98 1.34
CA GLU A 460 -20.22 11.31 0.77
C GLU A 460 -19.05 11.87 -0.08
N PRO A 461 -19.34 12.41 -1.28
CA PRO A 461 -18.35 13.05 -2.16
C PRO A 461 -17.51 14.17 -1.54
N SER A 462 -17.95 14.75 -0.42
CA SER A 462 -17.26 15.85 0.28
C SER A 462 -16.10 15.38 1.16
N LYS A 463 -15.93 14.07 1.36
CA LYS A 463 -14.95 13.46 2.27
C LYS A 463 -14.02 12.47 1.57
N LEU A 464 -13.68 12.72 0.30
CA LEU A 464 -12.84 11.82 -0.48
C LEU A 464 -11.51 11.49 0.21
N THR A 465 -11.01 10.28 -0.03
CA THR A 465 -9.83 9.70 0.63
C THR A 465 -8.75 9.35 -0.38
N ARG A 466 -7.56 8.96 0.08
CA ARG A 466 -6.44 8.56 -0.78
C ARG A 466 -6.50 7.06 -1.07
N GLY A 467 -6.03 6.64 -2.24
CA GLY A 467 -5.93 5.23 -2.61
C GLY A 467 -4.77 4.55 -1.88
N VAL A 468 -3.56 4.74 -2.41
CA VAL A 468 -2.31 4.31 -1.78
C VAL A 468 -1.55 5.53 -1.25
N TYR A 469 -1.12 5.47 0.00
CA TYR A 469 -0.35 6.52 0.66
C TYR A 469 1.02 6.00 1.07
N PHE A 470 2.06 6.61 0.51
CA PHE A 470 3.44 6.42 0.97
C PHE A 470 3.85 7.63 1.80
N ASN A 471 4.20 7.41 3.07
CA ASN A 471 4.64 8.48 3.95
C ASN A 471 5.95 8.11 4.65
N SER A 472 6.95 9.00 4.64
CA SER A 472 8.21 8.80 5.39
C SER A 472 8.83 7.43 5.14
N SER A 473 8.82 6.98 3.89
CA SER A 473 9.15 5.62 3.46
C SER A 473 10.11 5.67 2.25
N HIS A 474 10.78 4.57 1.92
CA HIS A 474 11.85 4.56 0.90
C HIS A 474 11.95 3.23 0.15
N ASP A 475 12.47 3.27 -1.08
CA ASP A 475 12.58 2.14 -2.03
C ASP A 475 11.30 1.31 -2.19
N ASN A 476 10.12 1.93 -2.09
CA ASN A 476 8.85 1.20 -2.24
C ASN A 476 8.39 1.19 -3.70
N THR A 477 7.59 0.18 -4.07
CA THR A 477 7.02 0.03 -5.41
C THR A 477 5.50 0.12 -5.37
N ALA A 478 4.93 0.93 -6.25
CA ALA A 478 3.50 0.94 -6.57
C ALA A 478 3.32 0.61 -8.06
N ASP A 479 2.62 -0.47 -8.40
CA ASP A 479 2.45 -0.88 -9.80
C ASP A 479 1.03 -1.36 -10.11
N ASN A 480 0.49 -0.99 -11.27
CA ASN A 480 -0.83 -1.44 -11.73
C ASN A 480 -1.94 -1.16 -10.70
N ILE A 481 -2.08 0.12 -10.33
CA ILE A 481 -3.06 0.58 -9.34
C ILE A 481 -4.19 1.31 -10.05
N THR A 482 -5.42 0.84 -9.84
CA THR A 482 -6.62 1.50 -10.34
C THR A 482 -7.40 2.14 -9.19
N GLY A 483 -7.56 3.47 -9.24
CA GLY A 483 -8.38 4.24 -8.31
C GLY A 483 -9.73 4.63 -8.92
N HIS A 484 -10.79 4.56 -8.12
CA HIS A 484 -12.15 4.92 -8.50
C HIS A 484 -12.76 5.90 -7.49
N ASP A 485 -13.19 7.06 -7.98
CA ASP A 485 -13.92 8.06 -7.19
C ASP A 485 -13.14 8.56 -5.96
N LEU A 486 -11.81 8.67 -6.06
CA LEU A 486 -10.89 9.04 -4.96
C LEU A 486 -10.46 10.51 -5.02
N LEU A 487 -9.97 11.04 -3.89
CA LEU A 487 -9.27 12.34 -3.88
C LEU A 487 -7.94 12.23 -4.64
N THR A 488 -7.23 11.14 -4.40
CA THR A 488 -5.96 10.86 -5.07
C THR A 488 -5.74 9.36 -5.15
N THR A 489 -5.41 8.83 -6.32
CA THR A 489 -5.08 7.41 -6.47
C THR A 489 -3.78 7.06 -5.73
N ILE A 490 -2.71 7.82 -5.97
CA ILE A 490 -1.41 7.67 -5.27
C ILE A 490 -0.99 9.00 -4.62
N ASN A 491 -0.76 9.00 -3.31
CA ASN A 491 -0.18 10.14 -2.59
C ASN A 491 1.19 9.77 -2.02
N LEU A 492 2.18 10.64 -2.23
CA LEU A 492 3.53 10.50 -1.67
C LEU A 492 3.82 11.67 -0.73
N ALA A 493 4.29 11.38 0.48
CA ALA A 493 4.74 12.38 1.43
C ALA A 493 6.08 11.98 2.05
N PHE A 494 7.05 12.90 2.15
CA PHE A 494 8.33 12.63 2.83
C PHE A 494 9.06 11.39 2.30
N LEU A 495 8.96 11.14 0.99
CA LEU A 495 9.45 9.92 0.37
C LEU A 495 10.96 10.00 0.10
N GLY A 496 11.71 9.03 0.59
CA GLY A 496 13.13 8.86 0.23
C GLY A 496 13.33 8.46 -1.24
N SER A 497 14.58 8.50 -1.70
CA SER A 497 14.96 8.09 -3.06
C SER A 497 14.57 6.64 -3.37
N GLY A 498 14.51 6.30 -4.66
CA GLY A 498 14.48 4.91 -5.16
C GLY A 498 13.10 4.25 -5.25
N SER A 499 12.04 4.97 -4.86
CA SER A 499 10.67 4.48 -5.04
C SER A 499 10.27 4.49 -6.52
N LYS A 500 9.53 3.45 -6.94
CA LYS A 500 9.08 3.26 -8.33
C LYS A 500 7.56 3.22 -8.38
N ILE A 501 6.98 4.04 -9.25
CA ILE A 501 5.53 4.10 -9.43
C ILE A 501 5.22 3.86 -10.90
N SER A 502 4.36 2.90 -11.20
CA SER A 502 4.01 2.60 -12.58
C SER A 502 2.57 2.16 -12.78
N ASN A 503 2.08 2.32 -14.00
CA ASN A 503 0.78 1.82 -14.46
C ASN A 503 -0.40 2.28 -13.57
N ILE A 504 -0.50 3.58 -13.33
CA ILE A 504 -1.55 4.17 -12.51
C ILE A 504 -2.76 4.51 -13.38
N LYS A 505 -3.92 3.97 -13.04
CA LYS A 505 -5.19 4.30 -13.68
C LYS A 505 -6.11 5.00 -12.68
N SER A 506 -6.70 6.12 -13.09
CA SER A 506 -7.64 6.88 -12.27
C SER A 506 -8.94 7.06 -13.03
N VAL A 507 -10.04 6.68 -12.40
CA VAL A 507 -11.39 6.82 -12.93
C VAL A 507 -12.18 7.73 -11.98
N ASN A 508 -12.63 8.88 -12.49
CA ASN A 508 -13.37 9.89 -11.71
C ASN A 508 -12.65 10.33 -10.42
N CYS A 509 -11.32 10.43 -10.44
CA CYS A 509 -10.56 10.88 -9.27
C CYS A 509 -10.24 12.37 -9.39
N ASP A 510 -10.11 13.08 -8.26
CA ASP A 510 -9.62 14.46 -8.25
C ASP A 510 -8.17 14.53 -8.78
N MET A 511 -7.35 13.55 -8.40
CA MET A 511 -5.94 13.45 -8.79
C MET A 511 -5.53 12.00 -9.09
N SER A 512 -4.74 11.75 -10.15
CA SER A 512 -4.07 10.44 -10.26
C SER A 512 -2.92 10.32 -9.28
N PHE A 513 -2.19 11.41 -9.11
CA PHE A 513 -0.93 11.40 -8.41
C PHE A 513 -0.70 12.74 -7.71
N SER A 514 -0.34 12.70 -6.43
CA SER A 514 0.16 13.88 -5.73
C SER A 514 1.37 13.58 -4.88
N SER A 515 2.29 14.53 -4.81
CA SER A 515 3.47 14.45 -3.95
C SER A 515 3.62 15.69 -3.09
N TYR A 516 4.15 15.49 -1.89
CA TYR A 516 4.47 16.55 -0.93
C TYR A 516 5.81 16.25 -0.28
N ARG A 517 6.80 17.13 -0.48
CA ARG A 517 8.12 16.99 0.18
C ARG A 517 8.80 15.65 -0.13
N ALA A 518 8.84 15.28 -1.40
CA ALA A 518 9.42 14.03 -1.89
C ALA A 518 10.78 14.27 -2.55
N PHE A 519 11.79 13.47 -2.24
CA PHE A 519 13.16 13.74 -2.68
C PHE A 519 13.38 13.34 -4.14
N GLU A 520 13.25 12.05 -4.46
CA GLU A 520 13.43 11.54 -5.83
C GLU A 520 12.50 10.37 -6.09
N PHE A 521 11.72 10.45 -7.18
CA PHE A 521 10.85 9.36 -7.60
C PHE A 521 10.55 9.42 -9.10
N ASN A 522 10.28 8.24 -9.66
CA ASN A 522 9.95 8.05 -11.07
C ASN A 522 8.53 7.49 -11.20
N VAL A 523 7.76 8.08 -12.11
CA VAL A 523 6.41 7.63 -12.45
C VAL A 523 6.35 7.25 -13.93
N ASP A 524 5.90 6.04 -14.25
CA ASP A 524 5.74 5.60 -15.65
C ASP A 524 4.35 5.04 -15.92
N GLY A 525 3.65 5.56 -16.94
CA GLY A 525 2.33 5.07 -17.30
C GLY A 525 1.25 5.58 -16.35
N VAL A 526 0.68 6.74 -16.66
CA VAL A 526 -0.47 7.30 -15.93
C VAL A 526 -1.62 7.47 -16.91
N ASN A 527 -2.80 6.96 -16.58
CA ASN A 527 -4.01 7.17 -17.36
C ASN A 527 -5.11 7.76 -16.47
N HIS A 528 -5.56 8.96 -16.81
CA HIS A 528 -6.63 9.66 -16.10
C HIS A 528 -7.88 9.75 -16.98
N THR A 529 -8.99 9.23 -16.46
CA THR A 529 -10.30 9.19 -17.10
C THR A 529 -11.36 9.69 -16.13
N GLY A 530 -12.33 10.45 -16.61
CA GLY A 530 -13.35 11.10 -15.79
C GLY A 530 -12.79 12.22 -14.90
N PHE A 531 -13.70 12.86 -14.18
CA PHE A 531 -13.38 13.82 -13.13
C PHE A 531 -14.46 13.74 -12.07
N HIS A 532 -14.08 14.07 -10.84
CA HIS A 532 -15.05 14.09 -9.77
C HIS A 532 -15.75 15.45 -9.69
N THR A 533 -17.08 15.44 -9.64
CA THR A 533 -17.92 16.62 -9.42
C THR A 533 -18.27 16.72 -7.93
N LEU A 534 -17.63 17.65 -7.21
CA LEU A 534 -18.01 17.97 -5.84
C LEU A 534 -19.43 18.56 -5.82
N ALA A 535 -20.38 17.85 -5.20
CA ALA A 535 -21.71 18.40 -4.94
C ALA A 535 -21.60 19.69 -4.12
N GLY A 536 -21.92 20.84 -4.73
CA GLY A 536 -21.97 22.15 -4.06
C GLY A 536 -20.93 23.18 -4.53
N ASN A 537 -19.89 22.77 -5.26
CA ASN A 537 -18.96 23.69 -5.94
C ASN A 537 -18.83 23.24 -7.40
N ASN A 538 -19.21 24.09 -8.35
CA ASN A 538 -19.11 23.84 -9.80
C ASN A 538 -17.65 23.71 -10.34
N LEU A 539 -16.70 23.32 -9.49
CA LEU A 539 -15.30 23.10 -9.85
C LEU A 539 -15.04 21.59 -9.84
N ALA A 540 -15.25 20.96 -11.00
CA ALA A 540 -14.64 19.65 -11.24
C ALA A 540 -13.12 19.77 -11.04
N LYS A 541 -12.51 18.86 -10.29
CA LYS A 541 -11.05 18.73 -10.21
C LYS A 541 -10.69 17.44 -10.92
N GLY A 542 -9.70 17.52 -11.79
CA GLY A 542 -9.18 16.37 -12.53
C GLY A 542 -7.75 16.69 -12.87
N PHE A 543 -6.85 16.49 -11.92
CA PHE A 543 -5.42 16.71 -12.12
C PHE A 543 -4.76 15.37 -12.41
N MET A 544 -3.94 15.34 -13.45
CA MET A 544 -3.13 14.16 -13.71
C MET A 544 -2.04 14.04 -12.64
N VAL A 545 -1.41 15.16 -12.27
CA VAL A 545 -0.31 15.22 -11.31
C VAL A 545 -0.39 16.53 -10.54
N GLU A 546 -0.19 16.46 -9.23
CA GLU A 546 0.04 17.62 -8.38
C GLU A 546 1.28 17.41 -7.50
N ASN A 547 2.40 17.99 -7.92
CA ASN A 547 3.65 17.91 -7.17
C ASN A 547 3.88 19.17 -6.34
N TYR A 548 4.24 18.99 -5.07
CA TYR A 548 4.66 20.06 -4.16
C TYR A 548 6.00 19.73 -3.53
N ASP A 549 6.97 20.65 -3.63
CA ASP A 549 8.24 20.59 -2.90
C ASP A 549 9.01 19.28 -3.21
N CYS A 550 9.59 19.14 -4.40
CA CYS A 550 10.43 17.99 -4.77
C CYS A 550 11.84 18.34 -5.24
N ASN A 551 12.84 17.46 -4.98
CA ASN A 551 14.19 17.67 -5.51
C ASN A 551 14.30 17.18 -6.95
N THR A 552 13.90 15.96 -7.23
CA THR A 552 13.91 15.42 -8.59
C THR A 552 12.66 14.59 -8.85
N PHE A 553 12.03 14.83 -9.98
CA PHE A 553 10.82 14.14 -10.39
C PHE A 553 10.92 13.78 -11.87
N SER A 554 10.68 12.51 -12.20
CA SER A 554 10.52 12.07 -13.58
C SER A 554 9.15 11.45 -13.79
N ILE A 555 8.50 11.82 -14.90
CA ILE A 555 7.27 11.17 -15.35
C ILE A 555 7.32 10.87 -16.85
N SER A 556 6.92 9.66 -17.21
CA SER A 556 6.77 9.20 -18.58
C SER A 556 5.39 8.63 -18.84
N ASN A 557 4.93 8.74 -20.09
CA ASN A 557 3.72 8.07 -20.60
C ASN A 557 2.45 8.42 -19.79
N ALA A 558 2.23 9.72 -19.54
CA ALA A 558 1.09 10.19 -18.74
C ALA A 558 0.03 10.82 -19.65
N HIS A 559 -1.14 10.18 -19.73
CA HIS A 559 -2.21 10.56 -20.64
C HIS A 559 -3.50 10.85 -19.87
N GLN A 560 -4.21 11.91 -20.29
CA GLN A 560 -5.58 12.18 -19.89
C GLN A 560 -6.48 12.15 -21.13
N THR A 561 -7.51 11.30 -21.11
CA THR A 561 -8.36 11.05 -22.29
C THR A 561 -9.47 12.07 -22.48
N ASP A 562 -9.87 12.76 -21.41
CA ASP A 562 -11.07 13.60 -21.42
C ASP A 562 -10.67 15.07 -21.65
N LEU A 563 -10.94 15.55 -22.88
CA LEU A 563 -10.51 16.85 -23.38
C LEU A 563 -11.57 17.97 -23.24
N GLU A 564 -12.76 17.64 -22.73
CA GLU A 564 -13.97 18.46 -22.92
C GLU A 564 -14.18 19.59 -21.89
N PHE A 565 -13.18 20.32 -21.38
CA PHE A 565 -13.48 21.46 -20.49
C PHE A 565 -12.50 22.64 -20.54
N THR A 566 -13.04 23.85 -20.34
CA THR A 566 -12.33 25.13 -20.24
C THR A 566 -12.15 25.51 -18.77
N GLY A 567 -10.91 25.57 -18.23
CA GLY A 567 -10.68 25.94 -16.82
C GLY A 567 -9.30 25.57 -16.24
N PHE A 568 -9.21 25.45 -14.91
CA PHE A 568 -8.05 24.85 -14.19
C PHE A 568 -8.13 23.30 -14.10
N VAL A 569 -9.21 22.72 -14.63
CA VAL A 569 -9.48 21.27 -14.68
C VAL A 569 -8.62 20.62 -15.77
N GLY A 570 -8.18 19.38 -15.57
CA GLY A 570 -7.39 18.64 -16.56
C GLY A 570 -5.93 19.04 -16.64
N ALA A 571 -5.37 19.57 -15.54
CA ALA A 571 -4.03 20.12 -15.52
C ALA A 571 -2.98 19.11 -15.04
N PHE A 572 -1.85 19.08 -15.73
CA PHE A 572 -0.59 18.67 -15.12
C PHE A 572 -0.06 19.84 -14.28
N ARG A 573 0.07 19.67 -12.95
CA ARG A 573 0.52 20.72 -12.04
C ARG A 573 1.83 20.35 -11.37
N ASN A 574 2.87 21.12 -11.66
CA ASN A 574 4.16 21.03 -10.96
C ASN A 574 4.35 22.31 -10.15
N VAL A 575 4.45 22.18 -8.83
CA VAL A 575 4.69 23.27 -7.88
C VAL A 575 5.97 22.99 -7.09
N LEU A 576 6.93 23.91 -7.15
CA LEU A 576 8.15 23.85 -6.32
C LEU A 576 8.95 22.55 -6.49
N CYS A 577 9.25 22.15 -7.73
CA CYS A 577 10.18 21.05 -7.98
C CYS A 577 11.48 21.55 -8.57
N LEU A 578 12.62 21.21 -7.95
CA LEU A 578 13.92 21.65 -8.41
C LEU A 578 14.21 21.04 -9.80
N ASN A 579 14.14 19.72 -9.97
CA ASN A 579 14.53 19.09 -11.24
C ASN A 579 13.40 18.20 -11.78
N SER A 580 12.77 18.59 -12.89
CA SER A 580 11.64 17.87 -13.47
C SER A 580 11.94 17.32 -14.87
N HIS A 581 11.68 16.03 -15.09
CA HIS A 581 11.83 15.33 -16.37
C HIS A 581 10.47 14.81 -16.82
N LEU A 582 9.92 15.38 -17.90
CA LEU A 582 8.61 15.03 -18.43
C LEU A 582 8.78 14.44 -19.83
N HIS A 583 8.25 13.25 -20.07
CA HIS A 583 8.35 12.57 -21.36
C HIS A 583 7.01 11.98 -21.80
N ASN A 584 6.61 12.19 -23.05
CA ASN A 584 5.38 11.64 -23.61
C ASN A 584 4.14 11.93 -22.74
N ILE A 585 3.91 13.21 -22.43
CA ILE A 585 2.78 13.67 -21.64
C ILE A 585 1.68 14.16 -22.58
N ILE A 586 0.45 13.68 -22.43
CA ILE A 586 -0.72 14.11 -23.18
C ILE A 586 -1.76 14.65 -22.20
N ALA A 587 -1.94 15.97 -22.14
CA ALA A 587 -2.86 16.61 -21.21
C ALA A 587 -3.67 17.76 -21.85
N PRO A 588 -4.95 17.94 -21.47
CA PRO A 588 -5.75 19.10 -21.88
C PRO A 588 -5.10 20.43 -21.50
N LYS A 589 -4.49 20.48 -20.31
CA LYS A 589 -3.80 21.66 -19.80
C LYS A 589 -2.48 21.32 -19.12
N CYS A 590 -1.49 22.18 -19.29
CA CYS A 590 -0.27 22.16 -18.49
C CYS A 590 -0.19 23.42 -17.64
N VAL A 591 -0.03 23.28 -16.32
CA VAL A 591 0.25 24.39 -15.39
C VAL A 591 1.56 24.10 -14.70
N LEU A 592 2.62 24.76 -15.16
CA LEU A 592 3.94 24.62 -14.57
C LEU A 592 4.18 25.88 -13.75
N TYR A 593 4.11 25.77 -12.43
CA TYR A 593 4.16 26.90 -11.52
C TYR A 593 5.33 26.75 -10.57
N ASP A 594 6.35 27.60 -10.68
CA ASP A 594 7.47 27.60 -9.73
C ASP A 594 7.44 28.89 -8.88
N PRO A 595 6.67 28.91 -7.77
CA PRO A 595 6.64 30.05 -6.88
C PRO A 595 7.88 30.06 -6.01
N ILE A 596 8.90 30.84 -6.35
CA ILE A 596 9.98 31.08 -5.39
C ILE A 596 9.42 32.03 -4.33
N GLU A 597 8.94 31.48 -3.21
CA GLU A 597 8.63 32.31 -2.03
C GLU A 597 9.89 33.09 -1.65
N ALA A 598 9.84 34.43 -1.73
CA ALA A 598 10.96 35.34 -1.48
C ALA A 598 11.61 35.18 -0.08
N SER A 599 10.97 34.44 0.83
CA SER A 599 11.42 34.16 2.19
C SER A 599 12.27 32.88 2.33
N ARG A 600 12.36 32.02 1.31
CA ARG A 600 13.05 30.73 1.40
C ARG A 600 14.42 30.76 0.70
N THR A 601 15.45 30.26 1.38
CA THR A 601 16.83 30.16 0.87
C THR A 601 16.97 28.96 -0.08
N TYR A 602 16.26 28.98 -1.22
CA TYR A 602 16.35 27.88 -2.19
C TYR A 602 17.74 27.81 -2.83
N ARG A 603 18.05 26.65 -3.44
CA ARG A 603 19.20 26.42 -4.33
C ARG A 603 18.75 26.61 -5.76
N PRO A 604 18.67 27.86 -6.23
CA PRO A 604 17.92 28.15 -7.41
C PRO A 604 18.66 27.54 -8.62
N GLU A 605 19.98 27.28 -8.56
CA GLU A 605 20.77 26.55 -9.57
C GLU A 605 20.30 25.13 -9.88
N LEU A 606 19.53 24.51 -8.97
CA LEU A 606 18.97 23.17 -9.18
C LEU A 606 17.64 23.19 -9.94
N VAL A 607 17.04 24.38 -10.13
CA VAL A 607 15.76 24.57 -10.80
C VAL A 607 15.90 24.38 -12.31
N ARG A 608 15.34 23.30 -12.84
CA ARG A 608 15.30 22.95 -14.26
C ARG A 608 14.09 22.07 -14.59
N MET A 609 13.54 22.31 -15.78
CA MET A 609 12.52 21.45 -16.36
C MET A 609 12.92 20.99 -17.75
N ASP A 610 12.92 19.68 -17.98
CA ASP A 610 13.14 19.04 -19.27
C ASP A 610 11.85 18.37 -19.72
N VAL A 611 11.24 18.85 -20.80
CA VAL A 611 10.00 18.32 -21.38
C VAL A 611 10.26 17.80 -22.78
N THR A 612 9.87 16.57 -23.06
CA THR A 612 10.14 15.90 -24.33
C THR A 612 8.93 15.17 -24.87
N ASP A 613 8.77 15.18 -26.20
CA ASP A 613 7.80 14.36 -26.94
C ASP A 613 6.36 14.47 -26.40
N SER A 614 5.97 15.64 -25.90
CA SER A 614 4.70 15.86 -25.19
C SER A 614 3.67 16.65 -26.01
N LEU A 615 2.40 16.52 -25.66
CA LEU A 615 1.27 17.23 -26.25
C LEU A 615 0.43 17.90 -25.16
N PHE A 616 0.36 19.22 -25.22
CA PHE A 616 -0.51 20.03 -24.37
C PHE A 616 -1.53 20.78 -25.23
N TYR A 617 -2.81 20.63 -24.92
CA TYR A 617 -3.83 21.37 -25.67
C TYR A 617 -3.83 22.84 -25.30
N SER A 618 -3.67 23.17 -24.02
CA SER A 618 -3.43 24.54 -23.56
C SER A 618 -2.33 24.54 -22.49
N GLY A 619 -1.68 25.67 -22.25
CA GLY A 619 -0.65 25.71 -21.22
C GLY A 619 -0.41 27.09 -20.62
N ASP A 620 -0.02 27.07 -19.36
CA ASP A 620 0.39 28.24 -18.60
C ASP A 620 1.64 27.86 -17.81
N ILE A 621 2.75 28.48 -18.15
CA ILE A 621 4.02 28.30 -17.47
C ILE A 621 4.37 29.59 -16.75
N ARG A 622 4.59 29.49 -15.44
CA ARG A 622 4.78 30.62 -14.55
C ARG A 622 5.93 30.34 -13.58
N SER A 623 6.79 31.33 -13.39
CA SER A 623 7.81 31.41 -12.36
C SER A 623 7.71 32.79 -11.74
N GLU A 624 7.45 32.86 -10.43
CA GLU A 624 7.32 34.13 -9.72
C GLU A 624 8.65 34.44 -8.98
N THR A 625 9.31 35.55 -9.35
CA THR A 625 10.46 36.27 -8.71
C THR A 625 11.94 35.90 -9.01
N PHE A 626 12.89 36.78 -8.59
CA PHE A 626 14.07 37.35 -9.33
C PHE A 626 15.49 36.87 -8.93
N ASN A 627 16.44 36.79 -9.88
CA ASN A 627 17.68 37.62 -10.02
C ASN A 627 18.33 37.38 -11.41
N LEU A 628 18.70 38.44 -12.14
CA LEU A 628 19.08 38.41 -13.57
C LEU A 628 20.44 37.74 -13.90
N SER A 629 21.16 37.24 -12.90
CA SER A 629 22.52 36.72 -13.03
C SER A 629 22.61 35.20 -13.19
N ASP A 630 21.49 34.49 -13.26
CA ASP A 630 21.45 33.03 -13.20
C ASP A 630 21.37 32.35 -14.59
N THR A 631 22.28 31.41 -14.85
CA THR A 631 22.55 30.75 -16.14
C THR A 631 21.68 29.51 -16.44
N ARG A 632 20.45 29.44 -15.93
CA ARG A 632 19.66 28.19 -15.90
C ARG A 632 18.79 27.98 -17.11
N ALA A 633 18.66 26.74 -17.57
CA ALA A 633 17.91 26.41 -18.78
C ALA A 633 16.79 25.40 -18.54
N SER A 634 15.54 25.83 -18.64
CA SER A 634 14.42 24.91 -18.92
C SER A 634 14.41 24.56 -20.42
N LYS A 635 14.20 23.29 -20.75
CA LYS A 635 14.25 22.79 -22.13
C LYS A 635 12.95 22.07 -22.51
N TYR A 636 12.44 22.41 -23.67
CA TYR A 636 11.28 21.79 -24.27
C TYR A 636 11.70 21.28 -25.65
N LYS A 637 11.50 19.99 -25.92
CA LYS A 637 11.89 19.36 -27.17
C LYS A 637 10.74 18.55 -27.76
N ASN A 638 10.53 18.61 -29.08
CA ASN A 638 9.52 17.82 -29.79
C ASN A 638 8.11 17.93 -29.17
N THR A 639 7.81 19.07 -28.55
CA THR A 639 6.60 19.25 -27.74
C THR A 639 5.60 20.14 -28.47
N LYS A 640 4.31 19.79 -28.41
CA LYS A 640 3.23 20.50 -29.09
C LYS A 640 2.33 21.24 -28.11
N PHE A 641 1.99 22.49 -28.43
CA PHE A 641 1.07 23.36 -27.70
C PHE A 641 -0.02 23.84 -28.65
N LEU A 642 -1.29 23.43 -28.48
CA LEU A 642 -2.29 23.55 -29.56
C LEU A 642 -3.28 24.73 -29.47
N ASN A 643 -3.58 25.27 -28.29
CA ASN A 643 -4.57 26.32 -28.04
C ASN A 643 -4.03 27.38 -27.09
N GLY A 644 -2.94 28.03 -27.49
CA GLY A 644 -2.34 29.11 -26.72
C GLY A 644 -1.53 28.65 -25.51
N PHE A 645 -0.43 29.35 -25.32
CA PHE A 645 0.57 29.03 -24.33
C PHE A 645 1.11 30.31 -23.70
N SER A 646 0.99 30.47 -22.39
CA SER A 646 1.60 31.60 -21.67
C SER A 646 2.90 31.17 -21.01
N ILE A 647 3.94 31.99 -21.15
CA ILE A 647 5.24 31.85 -20.53
C ILE A 647 5.48 33.08 -19.66
N LYS A 648 5.71 32.84 -18.38
CA LYS A 648 6.09 33.86 -17.41
C LYS A 648 7.36 33.46 -16.65
N PHE A 649 8.54 33.65 -17.25
CA PHE A 649 9.82 33.16 -16.72
C PHE A 649 10.90 34.24 -16.56
N SER A 650 11.55 34.28 -15.41
CA SER A 650 12.72 35.14 -15.12
C SER A 650 14.08 34.53 -15.52
N HIS A 651 14.15 33.31 -16.10
CA HIS A 651 15.41 32.60 -16.44
C HIS A 651 15.43 32.03 -17.88
N TYR A 652 16.57 31.47 -18.32
CA TYR A 652 16.76 30.97 -19.69
C TYR A 652 15.80 29.80 -20.00
N THR A 653 15.14 29.88 -21.15
CA THR A 653 14.24 28.84 -21.65
C THR A 653 14.56 28.51 -23.11
N GLU A 654 14.66 27.23 -23.45
CA GLU A 654 14.91 26.75 -24.81
C GLU A 654 13.79 25.84 -25.29
N PHE A 655 13.23 26.17 -26.44
CA PHE A 655 12.27 25.37 -27.19
C PHE A 655 12.95 24.86 -28.46
N LYS A 656 12.93 23.55 -28.66
CA LYS A 656 13.59 22.88 -29.78
C LYS A 656 12.64 21.94 -30.50
N ASP A 657 12.47 22.14 -31.81
CA ASP A 657 11.60 21.31 -32.65
C ASP A 657 10.14 21.24 -32.11
N CYS A 658 9.69 22.30 -31.42
CA CYS A 658 8.34 22.42 -30.85
C CYS A 658 7.32 22.95 -31.86
N GLU A 659 6.04 22.61 -31.66
CA GLU A 659 4.92 23.13 -32.45
C GLU A 659 3.98 23.96 -31.56
N PHE A 660 3.59 25.15 -32.02
CA PHE A 660 2.68 26.06 -31.33
C PHE A 660 1.47 26.35 -32.22
N GLY A 661 0.26 26.30 -31.67
CA GLY A 661 -0.99 26.53 -32.40
C GLY A 661 -2.05 27.26 -31.58
N GLY A 662 -3.16 27.58 -32.24
CA GLY A 662 -4.32 28.25 -31.65
C GLY A 662 -4.46 29.71 -32.08
N THR A 663 -5.24 30.50 -31.36
CA THR A 663 -5.41 31.94 -31.67
C THR A 663 -4.12 32.73 -31.47
N HIS A 664 -3.35 32.40 -30.42
CA HIS A 664 -2.04 32.98 -30.14
C HIS A 664 -1.05 31.83 -29.93
N GLY A 665 0.14 31.88 -30.53
CA GLY A 665 1.14 30.82 -30.45
C GLY A 665 1.80 30.77 -29.07
N ALA A 666 2.55 31.82 -28.69
CA ALA A 666 3.19 31.94 -27.39
C ALA A 666 3.00 33.36 -26.81
N MET A 667 2.48 33.48 -25.59
CA MET A 667 2.39 34.74 -24.85
C MET A 667 3.54 34.83 -23.86
N LEU A 668 4.41 35.83 -24.01
CA LEU A 668 5.57 36.07 -23.17
C LEU A 668 5.28 37.23 -22.21
N ASP A 669 4.97 36.90 -20.96
CA ASP A 669 4.83 37.87 -19.87
C ASP A 669 6.07 37.76 -18.97
N LEU A 670 7.01 38.71 -18.99
CA LEU A 670 8.23 38.71 -18.13
C LEU A 670 9.38 37.75 -18.55
N ALA A 671 9.48 37.33 -19.83
CA ALA A 671 10.52 36.40 -20.31
C ALA A 671 11.91 37.06 -20.52
N THR A 672 12.91 36.71 -19.70
CA THR A 672 14.23 37.38 -19.76
C THR A 672 15.15 36.83 -20.87
N PHE A 673 15.20 35.51 -21.07
CA PHE A 673 16.01 34.88 -22.12
C PHE A 673 15.28 33.64 -22.70
N THR A 674 14.90 33.67 -23.97
CA THR A 674 14.16 32.57 -24.61
C THR A 674 14.73 32.24 -25.98
N ILE A 675 15.04 30.98 -26.25
CA ILE A 675 15.45 30.48 -27.57
C ILE A 675 14.35 29.59 -28.14
N PHE A 676 13.99 29.84 -29.40
CA PHE A 676 13.24 28.93 -30.25
C PHE A 676 14.18 28.42 -31.35
N GLU A 677 14.41 27.11 -31.42
CA GLU A 677 15.22 26.45 -32.44
C GLU A 677 14.40 25.39 -33.18
N GLY A 678 14.24 25.49 -34.50
CA GLY A 678 13.49 24.50 -35.29
C GLY A 678 11.97 24.47 -35.02
N CYS A 679 11.43 25.46 -34.30
CA CYS A 679 10.02 25.48 -33.90
C CYS A 679 9.08 25.87 -35.05
N ARG A 680 7.84 25.38 -35.01
CA ARG A 680 6.76 25.74 -35.95
C ARG A 680 5.62 26.44 -35.23
N PHE A 681 5.16 27.56 -35.77
CA PHE A 681 4.01 28.33 -35.28
C PHE A 681 2.88 28.28 -36.31
N ARG A 682 1.71 27.78 -35.89
CA ARG A 682 0.48 27.58 -36.68
C ARG A 682 -0.69 28.28 -35.99
N CYS A 683 -0.67 29.59 -36.01
CA CYS A 683 -1.61 30.41 -35.26
C CYS A 683 -2.48 31.28 -36.18
N THR A 684 -3.72 31.55 -35.76
CA THR A 684 -4.65 32.39 -36.54
C THR A 684 -4.57 33.87 -36.18
N GLY A 685 -3.98 34.23 -35.04
CA GLY A 685 -3.81 35.61 -34.55
C GLY A 685 -2.34 36.05 -34.46
N SER A 686 -1.63 35.76 -33.37
CA SER A 686 -0.21 36.15 -33.19
C SER A 686 0.70 34.95 -32.93
N ALA A 687 1.91 34.95 -33.50
CA ALA A 687 2.90 33.89 -33.22
C ALA A 687 3.47 34.07 -31.83
N VAL A 688 3.82 35.32 -31.49
CA VAL A 688 4.28 35.71 -30.16
C VAL A 688 3.56 36.97 -29.70
N HIS A 689 3.11 36.96 -28.46
CA HIS A 689 2.39 38.04 -27.82
C HIS A 689 3.17 38.53 -26.59
N PHE A 690 3.59 39.79 -26.55
CA PHE A 690 4.35 40.35 -25.43
C PHE A 690 3.41 41.00 -24.41
N GLY A 691 3.54 40.63 -23.13
CA GLY A 691 2.71 41.15 -22.04
C GLY A 691 2.90 42.64 -21.72
N THR A 692 1.91 43.23 -21.03
CA THR A 692 1.77 44.67 -20.72
C THR A 692 2.73 45.24 -19.66
N ASN A 693 3.54 44.47 -18.94
CA ASN A 693 4.19 44.98 -17.72
C ASN A 693 5.42 45.86 -18.02
N PRO A 694 5.33 47.21 -17.87
CA PRO A 694 6.37 48.15 -18.33
C PRO A 694 7.61 48.20 -17.42
N SER A 695 7.67 47.37 -16.38
CA SER A 695 8.74 47.37 -15.38
C SER A 695 9.90 46.40 -15.67
N ILE A 696 9.80 45.57 -16.73
CA ILE A 696 10.85 44.59 -17.08
C ILE A 696 11.42 44.89 -18.48
N ASN A 697 12.40 45.79 -18.54
CA ASN A 697 13.08 46.25 -19.77
C ASN A 697 14.16 45.28 -20.32
N ARG A 698 14.07 43.96 -20.10
CA ARG A 698 15.12 43.00 -20.54
C ARG A 698 14.53 41.68 -21.04
N CYS A 699 14.28 41.59 -22.35
CA CYS A 699 13.88 40.35 -23.01
C CYS A 699 14.86 40.05 -24.16
N ASN A 700 15.73 39.03 -24.02
CA ASN A 700 16.56 38.51 -25.11
C ASN A 700 15.86 37.28 -25.71
N ILE A 701 15.23 37.45 -26.87
CA ILE A 701 14.54 36.34 -27.55
C ILE A 701 15.24 36.03 -28.87
N LYS A 702 15.55 34.76 -29.08
CA LYS A 702 16.25 34.27 -30.27
C LYS A 702 15.42 33.25 -31.02
N PHE A 703 15.25 33.45 -32.32
CA PHE A 703 14.68 32.46 -33.23
C PHE A 703 15.77 31.90 -34.12
N ARG A 704 15.81 30.57 -34.29
CA ARG A 704 16.76 29.87 -35.15
C ARG A 704 16.05 28.77 -35.92
N ASN A 705 16.05 28.83 -37.25
CA ASN A 705 15.40 27.82 -38.10
C ASN A 705 13.90 27.60 -37.80
N CYS A 706 13.20 28.62 -37.28
CA CYS A 706 11.78 28.52 -36.99
C CYS A 706 10.91 28.81 -38.21
N MET A 707 9.69 28.28 -38.21
CA MET A 707 8.69 28.42 -39.27
C MET A 707 7.40 29.01 -38.70
N VAL A 708 6.75 29.92 -39.42
CA VAL A 708 5.50 30.58 -39.02
C VAL A 708 4.48 30.51 -40.17
N GLU A 709 3.28 30.00 -39.92
CA GLU A 709 2.23 29.80 -40.95
C GLU A 709 1.00 30.72 -40.70
N ALA A 710 0.72 31.62 -41.65
CA ALA A 710 -0.45 32.54 -41.76
C ALA A 710 -0.54 33.61 -40.64
N PRO A 711 -1.32 34.72 -40.80
CA PRO A 711 -0.88 36.10 -40.53
C PRO A 711 -0.58 36.35 -39.05
N ALA A 712 0.60 35.92 -38.63
CA ALA A 712 0.99 35.90 -37.25
C ALA A 712 1.82 37.14 -36.96
N TYR A 713 1.23 38.08 -36.21
CA TYR A 713 1.90 39.31 -35.81
C TYR A 713 2.70 39.12 -34.51
N PHE A 714 3.66 40.01 -34.26
CA PHE A 714 4.31 40.19 -32.97
C PHE A 714 3.75 41.47 -32.32
N THR A 715 2.99 41.35 -31.24
CA THR A 715 2.29 42.49 -30.60
C THR A 715 2.85 42.79 -29.22
N ASN A 716 3.13 44.07 -28.94
CA ASN A 716 3.50 44.58 -27.61
C ASN A 716 2.35 45.41 -27.04
N TYR A 717 2.20 45.38 -25.72
CA TYR A 717 1.01 45.85 -25.02
C TYR A 717 1.26 47.02 -24.05
N SER A 718 2.50 47.50 -23.88
CA SER A 718 2.80 48.65 -23.02
C SER A 718 2.97 49.98 -23.78
N ASP A 719 1.94 50.81 -23.62
CA ASP A 719 1.88 52.28 -23.56
C ASP A 719 2.13 53.23 -24.74
N ASN A 720 1.26 54.24 -24.76
CA ASN A 720 1.18 55.42 -25.63
C ASN A 720 2.42 56.34 -25.51
N GLU A 721 3.54 55.90 -26.06
CA GLU A 721 4.92 56.40 -25.89
C GLU A 721 5.68 55.64 -24.78
N PRO A 722 6.85 55.07 -25.12
CA PRO A 722 8.03 55.91 -25.17
C PRO A 722 8.81 55.76 -26.48
N ASN A 723 9.38 56.88 -26.90
CA ASN A 723 10.59 56.99 -27.69
C ASN A 723 11.58 55.82 -27.49
N LEU A 724 11.66 54.92 -28.47
CA LEU A 724 12.91 54.21 -28.77
C LEU A 724 13.85 55.23 -29.44
N VAL A 725 14.47 56.09 -28.61
CA VAL A 725 15.56 56.96 -29.03
C VAL A 725 16.82 56.08 -29.13
N GLY A 726 17.27 55.84 -30.35
CA GLY A 726 18.66 55.50 -30.59
C GLY A 726 19.52 56.70 -30.19
N GLY A 727 20.21 56.60 -29.06
CA GLY A 727 21.10 57.66 -28.59
C GLY A 727 21.48 57.56 -27.13
N ASN A 728 22.73 57.14 -26.88
CA ASN A 728 23.48 57.18 -25.63
C ASN A 728 23.01 56.27 -24.48
N VAL A 729 23.51 55.05 -24.57
CA VAL A 729 23.71 54.05 -23.51
C VAL A 729 24.40 54.68 -22.29
N SER A 730 23.79 54.56 -21.11
CA SER A 730 24.46 54.78 -19.83
C SER A 730 25.54 53.70 -19.62
N PRO A 731 26.77 54.03 -19.18
CA PRO A 731 27.84 53.04 -18.95
C PRO A 731 27.52 51.99 -17.87
N PHE A 732 26.39 52.09 -17.18
CA PHE A 732 25.94 51.12 -16.18
C PHE A 732 24.71 50.28 -16.60
N ALA A 733 24.15 50.52 -17.80
CA ALA A 733 23.04 49.73 -18.34
C ALA A 733 23.57 48.58 -19.21
N ARG A 734 23.74 47.37 -18.63
CA ARG A 734 23.99 46.15 -19.40
C ARG A 734 22.69 45.39 -19.65
N GLY A 735 22.28 45.33 -20.93
CA GLY A 735 21.55 44.20 -21.51
C GLY A 735 20.06 44.40 -21.81
N GLY A 736 19.75 44.66 -23.09
CA GLY A 736 18.44 44.42 -23.71
C GLY A 736 18.03 45.47 -24.75
N GLU A 737 18.66 45.52 -25.93
CA GLU A 737 18.26 46.38 -27.06
C GLU A 737 17.91 45.63 -28.37
N GLU A 738 17.99 44.29 -28.44
CA GLU A 738 17.83 43.53 -29.70
C GLU A 738 16.86 42.34 -29.61
N VAL A 739 15.98 42.22 -30.63
CA VAL A 739 15.33 40.95 -31.00
C VAL A 739 16.07 40.42 -32.24
N ASP A 740 17.00 39.49 -32.03
CA ASP A 740 17.73 38.85 -33.12
C ASP A 740 16.92 37.72 -33.74
N ILE A 741 16.32 37.98 -34.90
CA ILE A 741 15.63 36.98 -35.72
C ILE A 741 16.63 36.41 -36.74
N LEU A 742 17.33 35.33 -36.38
CA LEU A 742 18.23 34.61 -37.27
C LEU A 742 17.49 33.44 -37.95
N THR A 743 16.87 33.69 -39.10
CA THR A 743 16.24 32.64 -39.91
C THR A 743 17.05 32.30 -41.16
N ASN A 744 17.01 31.04 -41.61
CA ASN A 744 17.57 30.60 -42.88
C ASN A 744 16.66 30.88 -44.10
N TYR A 745 15.49 31.48 -43.88
CA TYR A 745 14.63 32.04 -44.92
C TYR A 745 14.93 33.55 -45.07
N PRO A 746 14.76 34.15 -46.26
CA PRO A 746 15.52 35.32 -46.68
C PRO A 746 15.49 36.42 -45.63
N ILE A 747 16.69 36.92 -45.27
CA ILE A 747 17.01 38.02 -44.35
C ILE A 747 15.76 38.86 -44.00
N ILE A 748 15.16 38.58 -42.85
CA ILE A 748 14.00 39.35 -42.38
C ILE A 748 14.52 40.68 -41.85
N LYS A 749 14.34 41.75 -42.64
CA LYS A 749 14.44 43.11 -42.14
C LYS A 749 13.13 43.45 -41.45
N THR A 750 13.16 43.65 -40.13
CA THR A 750 12.03 44.22 -39.39
C THR A 750 11.88 45.69 -39.76
N TYR A 751 10.82 46.04 -40.49
CA TYR A 751 10.45 47.43 -40.74
C TYR A 751 9.47 47.88 -39.65
N LYS A 752 9.72 49.03 -39.01
CA LYS A 752 8.69 49.72 -38.23
C LYS A 752 7.51 49.99 -39.16
N ASN A 753 6.38 49.34 -38.93
CA ASN A 753 5.19 49.59 -39.72
C ASN A 753 4.60 50.95 -39.30
N THR A 754 4.70 51.95 -40.17
CA THR A 754 4.11 53.28 -39.92
C THR A 754 2.69 53.42 -40.45
N ASN A 755 2.12 52.39 -41.10
CA ASN A 755 0.87 52.48 -41.85
C ASN A 755 -0.20 51.49 -41.38
N VAL A 756 -0.50 51.46 -40.09
CA VAL A 756 -1.77 50.90 -39.60
C VAL A 756 -2.60 52.06 -39.03
N PHE A 757 -3.79 52.27 -39.60
CA PHE A 757 -4.77 53.21 -39.09
C PHE A 757 -5.22 52.77 -37.69
N GLY A 758 -4.88 53.56 -36.66
CA GLY A 758 -5.21 53.33 -35.25
C GLY A 758 -3.96 53.19 -34.37
N ASN A 759 -4.04 53.63 -33.11
CA ASN A 759 -2.93 53.81 -32.15
C ASN A 759 -2.18 52.52 -31.71
N GLN A 760 -1.85 51.60 -32.61
CA GLN A 760 -1.09 50.39 -32.31
C GLN A 760 0.15 50.30 -33.22
N ALA A 761 1.34 50.44 -32.62
CA ALA A 761 2.60 50.11 -33.28
C ALA A 761 2.81 48.59 -33.20
N GLY A 762 2.69 47.90 -34.34
CA GLY A 762 2.98 46.47 -34.48
C GLY A 762 4.17 46.23 -35.39
N TRP A 763 4.96 45.18 -35.09
CA TRP A 763 5.98 44.67 -36.01
C TRP A 763 5.31 43.70 -36.98
N LEU A 764 5.39 43.98 -38.28
CA LEU A 764 4.87 43.10 -39.33
C LEU A 764 6.02 42.23 -39.84
N LEU A 765 5.85 40.90 -39.80
CA LEU A 765 6.71 39.97 -40.52
C LEU A 765 6.24 39.95 -41.98
N VAL A 766 7.11 40.25 -42.95
CA VAL A 766 6.87 40.02 -44.38
C VAL A 766 7.69 38.82 -44.82
#